data_AF-A0A2W6BW82-F1
#
_entry.id   AF-A0A2W6BW82-F1
#
_cell.length_a   1.000
_cell.length_b   1.000
_cell.length_c   1.000
_cell.angle_alpha   90.00
_cell.angle_beta   90.00
_cell.angle_gamma   90.00
#
_symmetry.space_group_name_H-M   'P 1'
#
loop_
_entity.id
_entity.type
_entity.pdbx_description
1 polymer ?
#
loop_
_entity_poly.entity_id
_entity_poly.type
_entity_poly.pdbx_seq_one_letter_code
_entity_poly.pdbx_strand_id
1 'polypeptide(L)'
;MAARWCVTASRSPSASAPPVAEVGRRALPAAALALLVALLAAPAAVAAPPTARLGQTARIAKLGAAPPSQPLQLVLPLRADLTGLQRFALAVTTPGSPQYGQYEPIARLARRFGASAATRARALGYLRRVGATGVKLDATGLFADATLGTGLAERLFAAPLARFRAQDGSRFVQPAGEAATNVRIPAPLRGLVTAVVGLDTRPLAHAAAQPASAYYPANGTQSGCPQGAGTGGFTPNQYLTAYGYDPLQHAGVTGQGQRVALIEIDGFKASDLDTFASCFGLSVPAINSYGVGLSRLLAPGGESTLDLELLGAAAPGLKAIDVYETHADAASTLRALIAPLQSPGRKPQVVSVSLGLCEPLAYLAVGRRALSSVEDALAMGTASGVTFLDASGDSGSADCTAADGTPLDRLSVNYPASSWWVTGVGGTNVVLDRANRIAGQTVWNDAGLAPGSAGGGGSSILLNRPPYQKGTVAANHRGVPDVAMLADLAPGYAIYCSSPDCVPKGVSAWQTIGGTSAATPLLAGGFALVDQLLGASGREQLGLVNPLLYEAGRSNAAASFFDDVTVGSNDVGPFIGNGRPLGCCTAAPGYDEASGLGSVNLTQFAQLAVTTAPKIVHVSLSLPRHQRPLAARAVRATVSCTGPCRLAAYADVAIGRGRAFQVKSRPRSLGSAGRRTVAISFTGKELRRLRSARAHHQRIRAKIFGVILTGYGYVLRQTRGQTLTIGGL
;
A
#
# COMPACT_ATOMS: atom_id res chain seq x y z
N MET A 1 -21.03 0.30 -52.96
CA MET A 1 -21.66 1.05 -54.07
C MET A 1 -23.00 0.40 -54.37
N ALA A 2 -24.09 1.19 -54.49
CA ALA A 2 -25.40 0.86 -55.12
C ALA A 2 -26.21 -0.34 -54.55
N ALA A 3 -27.55 -0.36 -54.52
CA ALA A 3 -28.58 0.61 -54.91
C ALA A 3 -29.83 0.54 -53.99
N ARG A 4 -30.77 1.49 -54.20
CA ARG A 4 -32.05 1.63 -53.48
C ARG A 4 -33.11 0.60 -53.92
N TRP A 5 -34.06 0.26 -53.03
CA TRP A 5 -35.50 0.10 -53.31
C TRP A 5 -36.33 0.49 -52.06
N CYS A 6 -37.68 0.45 -52.14
CA CYS A 6 -38.51 1.52 -51.55
C CYS A 6 -39.95 1.12 -51.09
N VAL A 7 -40.52 1.89 -50.14
CA VAL A 7 -41.97 2.02 -49.72
C VAL A 7 -42.61 0.73 -49.10
N THR A 8 -43.58 0.68 -48.16
CA THR A 8 -44.66 1.53 -47.55
C THR A 8 -44.80 1.23 -46.03
N ALA A 9 -44.95 2.18 -45.09
CA ALA A 9 -46.08 3.07 -44.72
C ALA A 9 -47.28 2.43 -43.96
N SER A 10 -47.40 2.67 -42.64
CA SER A 10 -48.71 2.76 -41.92
C SER A 10 -48.67 3.48 -40.55
N ARG A 11 -49.51 4.54 -40.47
CA ARG A 11 -50.21 5.24 -39.35
C ARG A 11 -49.78 5.18 -37.87
N SER A 12 -49.79 6.39 -37.26
CA SER A 12 -49.79 6.75 -35.83
C SER A 12 -51.15 6.48 -35.11
N PRO A 13 -51.29 6.65 -33.77
CA PRO A 13 -51.47 8.00 -33.20
C PRO A 13 -50.81 8.30 -31.82
N SER A 14 -50.92 9.58 -31.46
CA SER A 14 -50.39 10.36 -30.33
C SER A 14 -50.84 10.03 -28.89
N ALA A 15 -49.97 10.34 -27.92
CA ALA A 15 -50.29 10.90 -26.59
C ALA A 15 -49.04 11.64 -26.03
N SER A 16 -48.91 12.96 -26.21
CA SER A 16 -49.31 14.02 -25.25
C SER A 16 -48.45 14.15 -23.99
N ALA A 17 -47.50 15.10 -23.99
CA ALA A 17 -46.74 15.54 -22.82
C ALA A 17 -47.24 16.91 -22.28
N PRO A 18 -47.18 17.18 -20.97
CA PRO A 18 -47.42 18.50 -20.39
C PRO A 18 -46.14 19.37 -20.36
N PRO A 19 -46.26 20.71 -20.19
CA PRO A 19 -45.28 21.65 -20.73
C PRO A 19 -44.18 22.11 -19.76
N VAL A 20 -43.08 22.55 -20.38
CA VAL A 20 -42.01 23.35 -19.75
C VAL A 20 -42.48 24.79 -19.54
N ALA A 21 -42.25 25.36 -18.35
CA ALA A 21 -42.48 26.77 -18.09
C ALA A 21 -41.15 27.56 -18.18
N GLU A 22 -40.99 28.40 -19.19
CA GLU A 22 -39.94 29.41 -19.22
C GLU A 22 -40.25 30.53 -18.23
N VAL A 23 -39.23 31.01 -17.51
CA VAL A 23 -39.29 32.30 -16.80
C VAL A 23 -38.07 33.16 -17.14
N GLY A 24 -38.28 34.08 -18.08
CA GLY A 24 -37.88 35.48 -17.92
C GLY A 24 -36.39 35.81 -17.73
N ARG A 25 -35.64 35.89 -18.83
CA ARG A 25 -34.46 36.76 -18.88
C ARG A 25 -34.88 38.22 -18.68
N ARG A 26 -34.32 38.91 -17.69
CA ARG A 26 -34.29 40.38 -17.62
C ARG A 26 -32.85 40.87 -17.70
N ALA A 27 -32.50 41.49 -18.82
CA ALA A 27 -31.32 42.34 -18.96
C ALA A 27 -31.72 43.79 -18.73
N LEU A 28 -30.86 44.59 -18.09
CA LEU A 28 -30.80 46.07 -18.08
C LEU A 28 -29.40 46.45 -17.52
N PRO A 29 -28.90 47.69 -17.72
CA PRO A 29 -27.72 47.85 -18.56
C PRO A 29 -26.44 48.29 -17.82
N ALA A 30 -25.32 48.22 -18.54
CA ALA A 30 -24.08 48.87 -18.13
C ALA A 30 -24.19 50.39 -18.29
N ALA A 31 -23.74 51.13 -17.26
CA ALA A 31 -23.38 52.54 -17.37
C ALA A 31 -22.01 52.71 -16.69
N ALA A 32 -21.04 53.23 -17.45
CA ALA A 32 -19.69 53.42 -16.97
C ALA A 32 -19.55 54.74 -16.21
N LEU A 33 -18.68 54.76 -15.20
CA LEU A 33 -17.93 55.97 -14.87
C LEU A 33 -16.51 55.59 -14.47
N ALA A 34 -15.55 56.08 -15.23
CA ALA A 34 -14.13 55.86 -14.97
C ALA A 34 -13.59 56.94 -14.03
N LEU A 35 -12.77 56.56 -13.05
CA LEU A 35 -11.77 57.45 -12.49
C LEU A 35 -10.46 56.68 -12.33
N LEU A 36 -9.45 57.04 -13.12
CA LEU A 36 -8.07 56.60 -12.91
C LEU A 36 -7.47 57.38 -11.74
N VAL A 37 -6.95 56.68 -10.74
CA VAL A 37 -5.83 57.17 -9.93
C VAL A 37 -4.79 56.05 -9.91
N ALA A 38 -3.63 56.30 -10.52
CA ALA A 38 -2.54 55.34 -10.59
C ALA A 38 -1.60 55.51 -9.39
N LEU A 39 -1.40 54.45 -8.60
CA LEU A 39 -0.26 54.33 -7.68
C LEU A 39 0.12 52.86 -7.45
N LEU A 40 1.38 52.55 -7.79
CA LEU A 40 2.21 51.45 -7.27
C LEU A 40 1.67 50.02 -7.35
N ALA A 41 2.16 49.27 -8.34
CA ALA A 41 2.07 47.82 -8.38
C ALA A 41 2.96 47.18 -7.29
N ALA A 42 2.33 46.71 -6.21
CA ALA A 42 2.90 45.67 -5.35
C ALA A 42 2.46 44.28 -5.87
N PRO A 43 3.29 43.24 -5.78
CA PRO A 43 2.84 41.89 -6.13
C PRO A 43 1.75 41.48 -5.14
N ALA A 44 0.57 41.14 -5.67
CA ALA A 44 -0.51 40.60 -4.86
C ALA A 44 -0.01 39.31 -4.19
N ALA A 45 0.23 39.36 -2.88
CA ALA A 45 0.49 38.17 -2.11
C ALA A 45 -0.72 37.24 -2.28
N VAL A 46 -0.48 36.01 -2.75
CA VAL A 46 -1.50 34.96 -2.75
C VAL A 46 -1.90 34.76 -1.30
N ALA A 47 -3.06 35.29 -0.92
CA ALA A 47 -3.61 35.10 0.41
C ALA A 47 -3.77 33.60 0.60
N ALA A 48 -3.14 33.06 1.65
CA ALA A 48 -3.40 31.69 2.06
C ALA A 48 -4.91 31.52 2.26
N PRO A 49 -5.49 30.36 1.87
CA PRO A 49 -6.92 30.12 2.12
C PRO A 49 -7.19 30.34 3.61
N PRO A 50 -8.33 30.99 3.96
CA PRO A 50 -8.62 31.33 5.35
C PRO A 50 -8.55 30.06 6.19
N THR A 51 -7.81 30.12 7.30
CA THR A 51 -7.71 29.00 8.24
C THR A 51 -9.10 28.67 8.75
N ALA A 52 -9.71 27.64 8.18
CA ALA A 52 -11.03 27.18 8.58
C ALA A 52 -11.00 26.85 10.07
N ARG A 53 -11.83 27.54 10.86
CA ARG A 53 -12.13 27.09 12.21
C ARG A 53 -12.81 25.74 12.07
N LEU A 54 -12.09 24.66 12.38
CA LEU A 54 -12.63 23.31 12.42
C LEU A 54 -13.84 23.32 13.36
N GLY A 55 -15.04 23.25 12.77
CA GLY A 55 -16.30 23.24 13.50
C GLY A 55 -16.35 22.00 14.38
N GLN A 56 -16.56 22.23 15.68
CA GLN A 56 -16.66 21.20 16.71
C GLN A 56 -15.51 20.18 16.70
N THR A 57 -14.37 20.60 17.25
CA THR A 57 -13.47 19.63 17.90
C THR A 57 -14.29 18.75 18.83
N ALA A 58 -14.15 17.43 18.71
CA ALA A 58 -14.53 16.48 19.74
C ALA A 58 -14.18 17.05 21.12
N ARG A 59 -15.09 16.95 22.12
CA ARG A 59 -14.88 17.55 23.45
C ARG A 59 -13.74 16.86 24.20
N ILE A 60 -12.51 17.22 23.87
CA ILE A 60 -11.28 16.70 24.48
C ILE A 60 -11.05 17.37 25.84
N ALA A 61 -11.37 16.65 26.91
CA ALA A 61 -11.20 17.15 28.27
C ALA A 61 -9.71 17.10 28.65
N LYS A 62 -9.06 18.27 28.84
CA LYS A 62 -7.69 18.36 29.34
C LYS A 62 -7.63 17.88 30.80
N LEU A 63 -6.88 16.81 31.07
CA LEU A 63 -6.72 16.17 32.38
C LEU A 63 -5.50 16.66 33.18
N GLY A 64 -4.91 17.79 32.78
CA GLY A 64 -3.67 18.35 33.35
C GLY A 64 -2.38 17.93 32.61
N ALA A 65 -1.23 18.29 33.17
CA ALA A 65 0.08 17.98 32.60
C ALA A 65 0.37 16.46 32.57
N ALA A 66 1.19 16.01 31.61
CA ALA A 66 1.61 14.63 31.54
C ALA A 66 2.57 14.26 32.69
N PRO A 67 2.55 13.01 33.22
CA PRO A 67 3.52 12.59 34.23
C PRO A 67 4.90 12.50 33.56
N PRO A 68 5.97 13.14 34.06
CA PRO A 68 7.25 13.27 33.34
C PRO A 68 7.93 11.96 32.90
N SER A 69 7.59 10.85 33.55
CA SER A 69 8.08 9.50 33.30
C SER A 69 7.22 8.67 32.35
N GLN A 70 6.04 9.16 31.93
CA GLN A 70 5.18 8.43 30.99
C GLN A 70 5.94 8.20 29.67
N PRO A 71 6.06 6.96 29.17
CA PRO A 71 6.80 6.68 27.94
C PRO A 71 6.01 7.14 26.71
N LEU A 72 6.69 7.84 25.81
CA LEU A 72 6.26 8.11 24.44
C LEU A 72 7.15 7.36 23.47
N GLN A 73 6.54 6.59 22.56
CA GLN A 73 7.23 5.93 21.46
C GLN A 73 7.28 6.89 20.27
N LEU A 74 8.47 7.40 19.92
CA LEU A 74 8.64 8.36 18.84
C LEU A 74 9.28 7.73 17.61
N VAL A 75 8.83 8.19 16.44
CA VAL A 75 9.45 7.94 15.14
C VAL A 75 10.10 9.22 14.66
N LEU A 76 11.39 9.18 14.33
CA LEU A 76 12.14 10.32 13.80
C LEU A 76 12.61 9.99 12.37
N PRO A 77 11.93 10.50 11.33
CA PRO A 77 12.37 10.31 9.96
C PRO A 77 13.68 11.06 9.69
N LEU A 78 14.62 10.35 9.06
CA LEU A 78 16.00 10.77 8.83
C LEU A 78 16.16 11.39 7.44
N ARG A 79 17.10 12.33 7.30
CA ARG A 79 17.45 12.92 6.01
C ARG A 79 18.12 11.87 5.10
N ALA A 80 17.48 11.59 3.97
CA ALA A 80 17.78 10.51 3.02
C ALA A 80 17.62 10.98 1.55
N ASP A 81 17.95 10.14 0.57
CA ASP A 81 17.74 10.39 -0.87
C ASP A 81 16.36 9.88 -1.32
N LEU A 82 15.34 10.65 -0.94
CA LEU A 82 13.93 10.34 -1.10
C LEU A 82 13.51 10.48 -2.58
N THR A 83 13.96 11.53 -3.26
CA THR A 83 13.72 11.74 -4.70
C THR A 83 14.37 10.65 -5.57
N GLY A 84 15.57 10.18 -5.21
CA GLY A 84 16.21 9.04 -5.87
C GLY A 84 15.44 7.74 -5.68
N LEU A 85 14.88 7.53 -4.48
CA LEU A 85 14.03 6.38 -4.15
C LEU A 85 12.75 6.37 -4.97
N GLN A 86 11.94 7.43 -4.89
CA GLN A 86 10.65 7.52 -5.59
C GLN A 86 10.81 7.33 -7.11
N ARG A 87 11.85 7.94 -7.71
CA ARG A 87 12.20 7.74 -9.11
C ARG A 87 12.55 6.27 -9.42
N PHE A 88 13.29 5.61 -8.55
CA PHE A 88 13.63 4.20 -8.72
C PHE A 88 12.41 3.28 -8.54
N ALA A 89 11.53 3.57 -7.57
CA ALA A 89 10.29 2.84 -7.33
C ALA A 89 9.39 2.86 -8.57
N LEU A 90 9.08 4.04 -9.12
CA LEU A 90 8.35 4.18 -10.40
C LEU A 90 9.05 3.42 -11.54
N ALA A 91 10.37 3.52 -11.64
CA ALA A 91 11.12 2.85 -12.71
C ALA A 91 11.05 1.31 -12.62
N VAL A 92 10.91 0.71 -11.44
CA VAL A 92 10.79 -0.75 -11.30
C VAL A 92 9.36 -1.28 -11.37
N THR A 93 8.33 -0.42 -11.28
CA THR A 93 6.91 -0.82 -11.31
C THR A 93 6.15 -0.42 -12.58
N THR A 94 6.66 0.53 -13.36
CA THR A 94 5.99 0.97 -14.60
C THR A 94 6.30 0.03 -15.76
N PRO A 95 5.29 -0.59 -16.42
CA PRO A 95 5.53 -1.36 -17.65
C PRO A 95 6.20 -0.52 -18.75
N GLY A 96 6.89 -1.19 -19.67
CA GLY A 96 7.72 -0.53 -20.69
C GLY A 96 9.01 0.13 -20.16
N SER A 97 9.17 0.33 -18.84
CA SER A 97 10.42 0.79 -18.25
C SER A 97 11.55 -0.25 -18.45
N PRO A 98 12.78 0.15 -18.85
CA PRO A 98 13.95 -0.73 -18.88
C PRO A 98 14.34 -1.32 -17.52
N GLN A 99 13.73 -0.84 -16.43
CA GLN A 99 13.92 -1.32 -15.07
C GLN A 99 12.72 -2.10 -14.49
N TYR A 100 11.62 -2.26 -15.25
CA TYR A 100 10.41 -2.95 -14.78
C TYR A 100 10.75 -4.34 -14.22
N GLY A 101 10.14 -4.72 -13.09
CA GLY A 101 10.39 -5.97 -12.38
C GLY A 101 11.77 -6.10 -11.68
N GLN A 102 12.69 -5.13 -11.84
CA GLN A 102 14.05 -5.21 -11.27
C GLN A 102 14.12 -4.74 -9.81
N TYR A 103 13.23 -5.28 -8.97
CA TYR A 103 13.14 -4.99 -7.55
C TYR A 103 14.45 -5.28 -6.81
N GLU A 104 14.76 -4.48 -5.79
CA GLU A 104 15.95 -4.68 -4.96
C GLU A 104 15.60 -5.00 -3.49
N PRO A 105 16.35 -5.89 -2.80
CA PRO A 105 16.11 -6.16 -1.39
C PRO A 105 16.24 -4.91 -0.52
N ILE A 106 15.33 -4.72 0.46
CA ILE A 106 15.27 -3.58 1.39
C ILE A 106 16.65 -3.17 1.92
N ALA A 107 17.45 -4.12 2.43
CA ALA A 107 18.78 -3.84 2.98
C ALA A 107 19.77 -3.19 1.98
N ARG A 108 19.50 -3.25 0.67
CA ARG A 108 20.25 -2.55 -0.37
C ARG A 108 19.67 -1.19 -0.69
N LEU A 109 18.35 -1.08 -0.84
CA LEU A 109 17.67 0.19 -0.99
C LEU A 109 18.03 1.13 0.18
N ALA A 110 18.05 0.60 1.40
CA ALA A 110 18.54 1.24 2.62
C ALA A 110 20.00 1.68 2.60
N ARG A 111 20.83 1.21 1.67
CA ARG A 111 22.22 1.69 1.44
C ARG A 111 22.34 2.66 0.28
N ARG A 112 21.41 2.62 -0.68
CA ARG A 112 21.37 3.53 -1.83
C ARG A 112 20.69 4.85 -1.46
N PHE A 113 19.54 4.74 -0.81
CA PHE A 113 18.61 5.84 -0.58
C PHE A 113 18.45 6.21 0.89
N GLY A 114 18.49 5.22 1.80
CA GLY A 114 18.41 5.45 3.25
C GLY A 114 19.51 6.39 3.77
N ALA A 115 19.29 7.00 4.93
CA ALA A 115 20.10 8.09 5.47
C ALA A 115 21.61 7.81 5.48
N SER A 116 22.48 8.82 5.36
CA SER A 116 23.94 8.57 5.34
C SER A 116 24.43 7.91 6.64
N ALA A 117 25.51 7.13 6.60
CA ALA A 117 26.07 6.50 7.81
C ALA A 117 26.43 7.53 8.90
N ALA A 118 26.92 8.71 8.48
CA ALA A 118 27.17 9.84 9.38
C ALA A 118 25.87 10.42 9.98
N THR A 119 24.81 10.55 9.19
CA THR A 119 23.47 10.97 9.66
C THR A 119 22.94 10.01 10.72
N ARG A 120 22.95 8.70 10.43
CA ARG A 120 22.51 7.64 11.35
C ARG A 120 23.31 7.67 12.66
N ALA A 121 24.65 7.67 12.58
CA ALA A 121 25.51 7.68 13.75
C ALA A 121 25.30 8.92 14.64
N ARG A 122 25.15 10.11 14.03
CA ARG A 122 24.91 11.36 14.78
C ARG A 122 23.53 11.39 15.43
N ALA A 123 22.47 11.02 14.70
CA ALA A 123 21.09 11.05 15.21
C ALA A 123 20.89 10.03 16.35
N LEU A 124 21.17 8.74 16.10
CA LEU A 124 21.03 7.69 17.12
C LEU A 124 21.99 7.90 18.30
N GLY A 125 23.20 8.38 18.04
CA GLY A 125 24.16 8.71 19.09
C GLY A 125 23.71 9.86 19.99
N TYR A 126 23.05 10.89 19.42
CA TYR A 126 22.48 11.97 20.21
C TYR A 126 21.26 11.52 21.03
N LEU A 127 20.33 10.78 20.42
CA LEU A 127 19.14 10.25 21.12
C LEU A 127 19.53 9.42 22.35
N ARG A 128 20.53 8.53 22.23
CA ARG A 128 21.06 7.77 23.37
C ARG A 128 21.71 8.67 24.43
N ARG A 129 22.49 9.67 24.04
CA ARG A 129 23.14 10.61 24.98
C ARG A 129 22.16 11.46 25.78
N VAL A 130 20.98 11.79 25.23
CA VAL A 130 19.94 12.53 25.98
C VAL A 130 19.07 11.65 26.87
N GLY A 131 19.32 10.32 26.90
CA GLY A 131 18.60 9.37 27.75
C GLY A 131 17.41 8.69 27.08
N ALA A 132 17.26 8.77 25.75
CA ALA A 132 16.24 7.99 25.06
C ALA A 132 16.58 6.48 25.08
N THR A 133 15.58 5.65 25.33
CA THR A 133 15.67 4.17 25.29
C THR A 133 15.11 3.64 23.96
N GLY A 134 15.24 2.34 23.70
CA GLY A 134 14.73 1.73 22.46
C GLY A 134 15.37 2.22 21.16
N VAL A 135 16.44 3.04 21.23
CA VAL A 135 17.00 3.77 20.07
C VAL A 135 17.56 2.81 19.03
N LYS A 136 16.82 2.60 17.94
CA LYS A 136 17.17 1.72 16.83
C LYS A 136 16.94 2.40 15.48
N LEU A 137 17.64 1.90 14.46
CA LEU A 137 17.36 2.24 13.06
C LEU A 137 16.37 1.20 12.54
N ASP A 138 15.40 1.62 11.74
CA ASP A 138 14.53 0.70 11.01
C ASP A 138 15.28 0.00 9.85
N ALA A 139 14.64 -1.01 9.22
CA ALA A 139 15.28 -1.79 8.16
C ALA A 139 15.44 -1.03 6.83
N THR A 140 14.57 -0.06 6.53
CA THR A 140 14.67 0.84 5.37
C THR A 140 15.80 1.88 5.54
N GLY A 141 16.19 2.15 6.80
CA GLY A 141 17.18 3.18 7.13
C GLY A 141 16.68 4.60 6.88
N LEU A 142 15.36 4.78 6.83
CA LEU A 142 14.65 6.06 6.71
C LEU A 142 14.23 6.59 8.08
N PHE A 143 14.13 5.76 9.12
CA PHE A 143 13.65 6.15 10.45
C PHE A 143 14.59 5.75 11.58
N ALA A 144 14.59 6.57 12.64
CA ALA A 144 15.06 6.17 13.95
C ALA A 144 13.86 6.09 14.90
N ASP A 145 13.64 4.92 15.50
CA ASP A 145 12.71 4.77 16.62
C ASP A 145 13.43 5.18 17.92
N ALA A 146 12.71 5.82 18.84
CA ALA A 146 13.21 6.16 20.18
C ALA A 146 12.06 6.27 21.19
N THR A 147 12.27 5.81 22.41
CA THR A 147 11.33 5.99 23.52
C THR A 147 11.88 7.05 24.48
N LEU A 148 11.07 8.06 24.83
CA LEU A 148 11.41 9.09 25.81
C LEU A 148 10.30 9.23 26.85
N GLY A 149 10.66 9.59 28.09
CA GLY A 149 9.67 10.11 29.04
C GLY A 149 9.14 11.45 28.55
N THR A 150 7.84 11.72 28.73
CA THR A 150 7.18 12.99 28.33
C THR A 150 7.99 14.21 28.75
N GLY A 151 8.46 14.30 30.00
CA GLY A 151 9.20 15.47 30.49
C GLY A 151 10.56 15.67 29.80
N LEU A 152 11.17 14.61 29.25
CA LEU A 152 12.34 14.73 28.38
C LEU A 152 11.94 15.17 26.97
N ALA A 153 10.84 14.66 26.42
CA ALA A 153 10.30 15.08 25.14
C ALA A 153 9.90 16.58 25.14
N GLU A 154 9.24 17.06 26.20
CA GLU A 154 8.89 18.48 26.38
C GLU A 154 10.11 19.39 26.25
N ARG A 155 11.19 19.07 26.98
CA ARG A 155 12.45 19.83 26.94
C ARG A 155 13.16 19.71 25.59
N LEU A 156 13.14 18.52 24.99
CA LEU A 156 13.88 18.25 23.75
C LEU A 156 13.25 18.91 22.53
N PHE A 157 11.90 18.98 22.49
CA PHE A 157 11.15 19.49 21.35
C PHE A 157 10.45 20.84 21.59
N ALA A 158 10.66 21.43 22.77
CA ALA A 158 10.03 22.68 23.23
C ALA A 158 8.48 22.65 23.14
N ALA A 159 7.90 21.52 23.54
CA ALA A 159 6.49 21.22 23.35
C ALA A 159 5.85 20.70 24.66
N PRO A 160 5.21 21.56 25.48
CA PRO A 160 4.55 21.14 26.72
C PRO A 160 3.47 20.09 26.46
N LEU A 161 3.49 18.99 27.21
CA LEU A 161 2.62 17.84 27.00
C LEU A 161 1.54 17.75 28.09
N ALA A 162 0.30 17.54 27.66
CA ALA A 162 -0.82 17.35 28.58
C ALA A 162 -1.54 16.03 28.29
N ARG A 163 -2.16 15.47 29.33
CA ARG A 163 -3.11 14.36 29.19
C ARG A 163 -4.47 14.91 28.78
N PHE A 164 -5.16 14.17 27.92
CA PHE A 164 -6.52 14.47 27.50
C PHE A 164 -7.38 13.21 27.59
N ARG A 165 -8.70 13.40 27.64
CA ARG A 165 -9.71 12.36 27.47
C ARG A 165 -10.58 12.71 26.26
N ALA A 166 -10.73 11.79 25.32
CA ALA A 166 -11.67 11.91 24.21
C ALA A 166 -13.10 11.52 24.66
N GLN A 167 -14.09 11.61 23.77
CA GLN A 167 -15.51 11.41 24.12
C GLN A 167 -15.87 9.95 24.37
N ASP A 168 -15.21 9.02 23.66
CA ASP A 168 -15.14 7.58 23.91
C ASP A 168 -14.55 7.18 25.29
N GLY A 169 -14.01 8.15 26.03
CA GLY A 169 -13.33 7.93 27.31
C GLY A 169 -11.86 7.54 27.19
N SER A 170 -11.31 7.35 25.98
CA SER A 170 -9.91 7.04 25.77
C SER A 170 -9.00 8.17 26.26
N ARG A 171 -7.80 7.82 26.73
CA ARG A 171 -6.85 8.75 27.33
C ARG A 171 -5.57 8.80 26.52
N PHE A 172 -5.15 10.00 26.15
CA PHE A 172 -3.98 10.22 25.30
C PHE A 172 -3.14 11.39 25.80
N VAL A 173 -1.94 11.54 25.24
CA VAL A 173 -1.04 12.67 25.45
C VAL A 173 -0.87 13.39 24.12
N GLN A 174 -0.84 14.73 24.14
CA GLN A 174 -0.47 15.56 22.99
C GLN A 174 0.19 16.87 23.46
N PRO A 175 0.87 17.61 22.57
CA PRO A 175 1.33 18.96 22.89
C PRO A 175 0.15 19.92 23.13
N ALA A 176 0.32 20.86 24.06
CA ALA A 176 -0.73 21.77 24.51
C ALA A 176 -0.42 23.24 24.21
N GLY A 177 -1.46 24.04 23.98
CA GLY A 177 -1.34 25.46 23.63
C GLY A 177 -0.74 25.66 22.24
N GLU A 178 -0.05 26.78 22.03
CA GLU A 178 0.57 27.13 20.73
C GLU A 178 1.64 26.13 20.24
N ALA A 179 2.14 25.27 21.13
CA ALA A 179 3.07 24.20 20.79
C ALA A 179 2.42 23.03 20.03
N ALA A 180 1.08 22.91 20.03
CA ALA A 180 0.34 21.91 19.25
C ALA A 180 0.67 21.95 17.75
N THR A 181 1.06 23.11 17.22
CA THR A 181 1.42 23.31 15.81
C THR A 181 2.89 23.69 15.59
N ASN A 182 3.70 23.84 16.65
CA ASN A 182 5.03 24.47 16.61
C ASN A 182 6.16 23.64 17.26
N VAL A 183 6.11 22.31 17.12
CA VAL A 183 7.15 21.39 17.61
C VAL A 183 8.53 21.73 17.00
N ARG A 184 9.56 21.92 17.83
CA ARG A 184 10.90 22.35 17.39
C ARG A 184 11.90 21.19 17.33
N ILE A 185 12.63 21.05 16.23
CA ILE A 185 13.76 20.12 16.14
C ILE A 185 14.99 20.73 16.83
N PRO A 186 15.59 20.07 17.85
CA PRO A 186 16.73 20.60 18.58
C PRO A 186 17.97 20.69 17.69
N ALA A 187 18.85 21.66 17.97
CA ALA A 187 20.02 21.95 17.12
C ALA A 187 20.90 20.72 16.77
N PRO A 188 21.16 19.75 17.68
CA PRO A 188 21.96 18.56 17.34
C PRO A 188 21.30 17.59 16.33
N LEU A 189 19.96 17.63 16.19
CA LEU A 189 19.19 16.85 15.21
C LEU A 189 18.83 17.65 13.95
N ARG A 190 19.02 18.97 13.96
CA ARG A 190 18.71 19.85 12.82
C ARG A 190 19.52 19.44 11.59
N GLY A 191 18.81 19.18 10.48
CA GLY A 191 19.41 18.68 9.24
C GLY A 191 19.71 17.17 9.24
N LEU A 192 19.52 16.47 10.37
CA LEU A 192 19.61 15.00 10.45
C LEU A 192 18.24 14.33 10.39
N VAL A 193 17.22 14.95 10.98
CA VAL A 193 15.82 14.51 10.96
C VAL A 193 14.93 15.54 10.26
N THR A 194 13.81 15.11 9.68
CA THR A 194 12.84 15.98 8.98
C THR A 194 11.64 16.35 9.84
N ALA A 195 11.22 15.45 10.73
CA ALA A 195 10.07 15.55 11.63
C ALA A 195 10.30 14.75 12.93
N VAL A 196 9.29 14.77 13.81
CA VAL A 196 9.14 13.85 14.95
C VAL A 196 7.65 13.48 15.05
N VAL A 197 7.35 12.19 15.19
CA VAL A 197 5.98 11.64 15.28
C VAL A 197 5.83 10.88 16.59
N GLY A 198 4.61 10.84 17.16
CA GLY A 198 4.31 10.18 18.43
C GLY A 198 4.31 11.09 19.66
N LEU A 199 4.38 12.42 19.46
CA LEU A 199 4.13 13.40 20.53
C LEU A 199 2.63 13.56 20.82
N ASP A 200 1.78 13.38 19.80
CA ASP A 200 0.35 13.10 19.95
C ASP A 200 0.16 11.57 19.89
N THR A 201 -0.53 11.00 20.87
CA THR A 201 -0.86 9.58 21.01
C THR A 201 -2.37 9.34 20.96
N ARG A 202 -3.15 10.28 20.41
CA ARG A 202 -4.59 10.12 20.24
C ARG A 202 -4.88 8.91 19.34
N PRO A 203 -5.85 8.05 19.68
CA PRO A 203 -6.47 7.15 18.72
C PRO A 203 -7.05 7.98 17.58
N LEU A 204 -6.71 7.62 16.35
CA LEU A 204 -7.04 8.39 15.15
C LEU A 204 -7.50 7.46 14.03
N ALA A 205 -6.85 6.29 13.87
CA ALA A 205 -7.24 5.29 12.89
C ALA A 205 -8.52 4.58 13.33
N HIS A 206 -9.37 4.27 12.38
CA HIS A 206 -10.59 3.50 12.60
C HIS A 206 -10.58 2.29 11.68
N ALA A 207 -11.16 1.19 12.17
CA ALA A 207 -11.59 0.07 11.35
C ALA A 207 -12.71 0.54 10.42
N ALA A 208 -12.72 0.04 9.19
CA ALA A 208 -13.64 0.54 8.16
C ALA A 208 -14.91 -0.32 8.03
N ALA A 209 -14.94 -1.55 8.57
CA ALA A 209 -16.10 -2.42 8.52
C ALA A 209 -17.35 -1.81 9.19
N GLN A 210 -18.51 -2.05 8.57
CA GLN A 210 -19.82 -1.56 9.04
C GLN A 210 -20.84 -2.72 9.16
N PRO A 211 -21.78 -2.66 10.12
CA PRO A 211 -22.86 -3.63 10.26
C PRO A 211 -23.93 -3.46 9.16
N ALA A 212 -24.68 -4.54 8.87
CA ALA A 212 -25.62 -4.60 7.76
C ALA A 212 -26.71 -3.51 7.75
N SER A 213 -26.89 -2.83 6.60
CA SER A 213 -28.03 -1.94 6.31
C SER A 213 -28.92 -2.55 5.23
N ALA A 214 -30.16 -2.90 5.57
CA ALA A 214 -31.02 -3.87 4.86
C ALA A 214 -31.57 -3.43 3.48
N TYR A 215 -30.71 -3.11 2.50
CA TYR A 215 -31.11 -2.54 1.22
C TYR A 215 -31.50 -3.58 0.15
N TYR A 216 -30.73 -4.66 -0.03
CA TYR A 216 -31.02 -5.72 -1.00
C TYR A 216 -30.89 -7.15 -0.43
N PRO A 217 -31.69 -8.12 -0.92
CA PRO A 217 -31.47 -9.53 -0.63
C PRO A 217 -30.26 -10.07 -1.42
N ALA A 218 -29.62 -11.15 -0.93
CA ALA A 218 -28.60 -11.85 -1.70
C ALA A 218 -29.19 -12.50 -2.96
N ASN A 219 -28.53 -12.25 -4.09
CA ASN A 219 -28.85 -12.83 -5.39
C ASN A 219 -27.88 -13.97 -5.76
N GLY A 220 -28.16 -14.69 -6.85
CA GLY A 220 -27.34 -15.81 -7.33
C GLY A 220 -27.58 -17.13 -6.60
N THR A 221 -26.58 -18.00 -6.60
CA THR A 221 -26.65 -19.37 -6.07
C THR A 221 -25.61 -19.58 -4.96
N GLN A 222 -26.05 -19.41 -3.72
CA GLN A 222 -25.29 -19.73 -2.51
C GLN A 222 -25.01 -21.24 -2.39
N SER A 223 -23.89 -21.61 -1.77
CA SER A 223 -23.52 -23.02 -1.49
C SER A 223 -22.53 -23.14 -0.32
N GLY A 224 -22.23 -24.37 0.08
CA GLY A 224 -21.36 -24.66 1.23
C GLY A 224 -22.15 -24.63 2.54
N CYS A 225 -21.88 -23.65 3.39
CA CYS A 225 -22.39 -23.57 4.77
C CYS A 225 -23.87 -23.13 4.82
N PRO A 226 -24.81 -23.97 5.31
CA PRO A 226 -26.21 -23.57 5.48
C PRO A 226 -26.40 -22.44 6.51
N GLN A 227 -25.58 -22.40 7.56
CA GLN A 227 -25.66 -21.37 8.60
C GLN A 227 -25.18 -20.00 8.08
N GLY A 228 -24.09 -19.98 7.31
CA GLY A 228 -23.59 -18.77 6.65
C GLY A 228 -24.55 -18.27 5.57
N ALA A 229 -25.07 -19.17 4.73
CA ALA A 229 -26.15 -18.86 3.78
C ALA A 229 -27.42 -18.31 4.48
N GLY A 230 -27.69 -18.75 5.71
CA GLY A 230 -28.80 -18.26 6.54
C GLY A 230 -28.67 -16.82 7.04
N THR A 231 -27.52 -16.17 6.88
CA THR A 231 -27.32 -14.74 7.23
C THR A 231 -27.97 -13.79 6.22
N GLY A 232 -28.20 -14.26 4.99
CA GLY A 232 -28.61 -13.42 3.87
C GLY A 232 -27.46 -12.68 3.17
N GLY A 233 -26.19 -12.95 3.55
CA GLY A 233 -25.01 -12.42 2.86
C GLY A 233 -24.39 -13.39 1.84
N PHE A 234 -23.53 -12.84 0.96
CA PHE A 234 -22.88 -13.63 -0.08
C PHE A 234 -21.91 -14.65 0.53
N THR A 235 -22.06 -15.92 0.10
CA THR A 235 -21.16 -17.01 0.48
C THR A 235 -19.88 -17.02 -0.37
N PRO A 236 -18.78 -17.68 0.06
CA PRO A 236 -17.51 -17.69 -0.67
C PRO A 236 -17.60 -18.05 -2.15
N ASN A 237 -18.37 -19.07 -2.52
CA ASN A 237 -18.56 -19.44 -3.92
C ASN A 237 -19.27 -18.38 -4.76
N GLN A 238 -19.90 -17.36 -4.16
CA GLN A 238 -20.58 -16.30 -4.90
C GLN A 238 -19.58 -15.20 -5.26
N TYR A 239 -18.85 -14.66 -4.28
CA TYR A 239 -17.86 -13.61 -4.55
C TYR A 239 -16.59 -14.14 -5.25
N LEU A 240 -16.18 -15.39 -5.02
CA LEU A 240 -15.04 -16.00 -5.73
C LEU A 240 -15.36 -16.25 -7.22
N THR A 241 -16.57 -16.72 -7.55
CA THR A 241 -17.00 -16.81 -8.95
C THR A 241 -17.13 -15.41 -9.58
N ALA A 242 -17.78 -14.47 -8.89
CA ALA A 242 -18.07 -13.13 -9.39
C ALA A 242 -16.81 -12.40 -9.88
N TYR A 243 -15.74 -12.41 -9.08
CA TYR A 243 -14.47 -11.75 -9.42
C TYR A 243 -13.48 -12.64 -10.17
N GLY A 244 -13.86 -13.86 -10.54
CA GLY A 244 -13.05 -14.75 -11.39
C GLY A 244 -11.86 -15.40 -10.68
N TYR A 245 -12.04 -15.84 -9.44
CA TYR A 245 -11.05 -16.63 -8.69
C TYR A 245 -11.08 -18.11 -9.11
N ASP A 246 -12.26 -18.67 -9.36
CA ASP A 246 -12.44 -20.11 -9.63
C ASP A 246 -11.53 -20.67 -10.73
N PRO A 247 -11.32 -20.01 -11.89
CA PRO A 247 -10.45 -20.58 -12.93
C PRO A 247 -8.99 -20.65 -12.49
N LEU A 248 -8.54 -19.73 -11.62
CA LEU A 248 -7.20 -19.74 -11.03
C LEU A 248 -7.10 -20.85 -9.97
N GLN A 249 -8.06 -20.93 -9.05
CA GLN A 249 -8.06 -21.91 -7.97
C GLN A 249 -8.17 -23.36 -8.51
N HIS A 250 -9.04 -23.61 -9.49
CA HIS A 250 -9.13 -24.91 -10.18
C HIS A 250 -7.83 -25.29 -10.94
N ALA A 251 -7.04 -24.31 -11.38
CA ALA A 251 -5.72 -24.53 -11.97
C ALA A 251 -4.60 -24.74 -10.91
N GLY A 252 -4.93 -24.84 -9.63
CA GLY A 252 -3.98 -24.98 -8.52
C GLY A 252 -3.31 -23.67 -8.10
N VAL A 253 -3.83 -22.52 -8.56
CA VAL A 253 -3.35 -21.19 -8.16
C VAL A 253 -4.16 -20.71 -6.96
N THR A 254 -3.68 -21.03 -5.76
CA THR A 254 -4.36 -20.78 -4.48
C THR A 254 -3.58 -19.90 -3.50
N GLY A 255 -2.47 -19.28 -3.93
CA GLY A 255 -1.59 -18.43 -3.11
C GLY A 255 -0.27 -19.10 -2.72
N GLN A 256 0.03 -20.28 -3.29
CA GLN A 256 1.15 -21.13 -2.90
C GLN A 256 2.49 -20.40 -2.98
N GLY A 257 3.24 -20.48 -1.89
CA GLY A 257 4.54 -19.83 -1.73
C GLY A 257 4.49 -18.34 -1.37
N GLN A 258 3.33 -17.67 -1.50
CA GLN A 258 3.18 -16.24 -1.19
C GLN A 258 2.88 -16.01 0.28
N ARG A 259 3.29 -14.84 0.79
CA ARG A 259 2.88 -14.28 2.08
C ARG A 259 2.11 -13.00 1.87
N VAL A 260 1.02 -12.87 2.60
CA VAL A 260 0.28 -11.63 2.75
C VAL A 260 0.47 -11.16 4.18
N ALA A 261 0.68 -9.86 4.37
CA ALA A 261 0.67 -9.24 5.69
C ALA A 261 -0.61 -8.42 5.87
N LEU A 262 -1.18 -8.48 7.06
CA LEU A 262 -2.31 -7.66 7.47
C LEU A 262 -1.84 -6.65 8.52
N ILE A 263 -2.40 -5.43 8.52
CA ILE A 263 -2.10 -4.38 9.49
C ILE A 263 -3.38 -4.10 10.28
N GLU A 264 -3.40 -4.43 11.57
CA GLU A 264 -4.64 -4.53 12.36
C GLU A 264 -4.62 -3.69 13.65
N ILE A 265 -5.80 -3.29 14.13
CA ILE A 265 -6.00 -2.60 15.43
C ILE A 265 -6.87 -3.38 16.43
N ASP A 266 -7.22 -4.61 16.10
CA ASP A 266 -7.76 -5.62 17.01
C ASP A 266 -6.97 -6.93 16.85
N GLY A 267 -7.46 -8.03 17.41
CA GLY A 267 -6.95 -9.38 17.16
C GLY A 267 -8.06 -10.29 16.64
N PHE A 268 -7.83 -11.61 16.60
CA PHE A 268 -8.80 -12.58 16.12
C PHE A 268 -8.87 -13.83 17.02
N LYS A 269 -9.86 -14.71 16.79
CA LYS A 269 -9.90 -16.06 17.35
C LYS A 269 -9.67 -17.09 16.25
N ALA A 270 -8.65 -17.94 16.39
CA ALA A 270 -8.41 -19.04 15.45
C ALA A 270 -9.64 -19.97 15.31
N SER A 271 -10.38 -20.20 16.40
CA SER A 271 -11.61 -21.01 16.41
C SER A 271 -12.73 -20.46 15.53
N ASP A 272 -12.76 -19.13 15.32
CA ASP A 272 -13.79 -18.50 14.52
C ASP A 272 -13.48 -18.75 13.03
N LEU A 273 -12.22 -18.52 12.62
CA LEU A 273 -11.70 -18.84 11.30
C LEU A 273 -11.82 -20.34 10.95
N ASP A 274 -11.52 -21.23 11.91
CA ASP A 274 -11.68 -22.67 11.76
C ASP A 274 -13.15 -23.05 11.55
N THR A 275 -14.09 -22.35 12.22
CA THR A 275 -15.54 -22.59 12.08
C THR A 275 -16.03 -22.14 10.71
N PHE A 276 -15.66 -20.94 10.27
CA PHE A 276 -15.96 -20.42 8.93
C PHE A 276 -15.41 -21.35 7.84
N ALA A 277 -14.12 -21.65 7.90
CA ALA A 277 -13.45 -22.44 6.88
C ALA A 277 -14.02 -23.87 6.81
N SER A 278 -14.21 -24.53 7.96
CA SER A 278 -14.81 -25.87 8.02
C SER A 278 -16.23 -25.89 7.45
N CYS A 279 -17.05 -24.87 7.73
CA CYS A 279 -18.43 -24.85 7.24
C CYS A 279 -18.53 -24.62 5.72
N PHE A 280 -17.60 -23.87 5.12
CA PHE A 280 -17.53 -23.66 3.67
C PHE A 280 -16.62 -24.65 2.92
N GLY A 281 -15.97 -25.60 3.61
CA GLY A 281 -15.05 -26.56 2.99
C GLY A 281 -13.71 -25.95 2.56
N LEU A 282 -13.31 -24.83 3.17
CA LEU A 282 -12.05 -24.12 2.94
C LEU A 282 -10.96 -24.57 3.91
N SER A 283 -9.73 -24.11 3.70
CA SER A 283 -8.60 -24.31 4.62
C SER A 283 -8.06 -22.98 5.14
N VAL A 284 -7.85 -22.86 6.44
CA VAL A 284 -7.19 -21.68 7.05
C VAL A 284 -5.68 -21.72 6.75
N PRO A 285 -5.09 -20.69 6.12
CA PRO A 285 -3.65 -20.60 5.95
C PRO A 285 -2.90 -20.48 7.28
N ALA A 286 -1.57 -20.71 7.30
CA ALA A 286 -0.78 -20.56 8.51
C ALA A 286 -0.69 -19.08 8.95
N ILE A 287 -1.29 -18.72 10.09
CA ILE A 287 -1.29 -17.34 10.61
C ILE A 287 -0.17 -17.14 11.64
N ASN A 288 0.49 -15.97 11.62
CA ASN A 288 1.47 -15.55 12.62
C ASN A 288 1.15 -14.11 13.06
N SER A 289 0.92 -13.87 14.36
CA SER A 289 0.69 -12.53 14.92
C SER A 289 1.97 -11.86 15.44
N TYR A 290 2.08 -10.54 15.26
CA TYR A 290 3.18 -9.72 15.74
C TYR A 290 2.67 -8.40 16.32
N GLY A 291 2.84 -8.17 17.62
CA GLY A 291 2.51 -6.89 18.24
C GLY A 291 3.50 -5.78 17.88
N VAL A 292 3.04 -4.75 17.18
CA VAL A 292 3.84 -3.58 16.80
C VAL A 292 3.68 -2.48 17.85
N GLY A 293 4.67 -2.39 18.75
CA GLY A 293 4.64 -1.43 19.86
C GLY A 293 3.79 -1.85 21.06
N LEU A 294 3.18 -3.04 20.98
CA LEU A 294 2.35 -3.64 22.02
C LEU A 294 3.18 -4.49 23.01
N SER A 295 2.70 -4.62 24.25
CA SER A 295 3.26 -5.54 25.26
C SER A 295 2.58 -6.93 25.26
N ARG A 296 1.39 -7.02 24.68
CA ARG A 296 0.59 -8.23 24.45
C ARG A 296 -0.20 -8.05 23.15
N LEU A 297 -0.62 -9.14 22.53
CA LEU A 297 -1.59 -9.11 21.44
C LEU A 297 -2.94 -8.53 21.92
N LEU A 298 -3.71 -8.02 20.98
CA LEU A 298 -4.97 -7.31 21.22
C LEU A 298 -6.11 -8.30 21.55
N ALA A 299 -7.23 -7.76 22.00
CA ALA A 299 -8.43 -8.57 22.19
C ALA A 299 -9.03 -8.90 20.81
N PRO A 300 -9.63 -10.08 20.62
CA PRO A 300 -10.32 -10.40 19.37
C PRO A 300 -11.41 -9.38 19.03
N GLY A 301 -11.51 -8.97 17.76
CA GLY A 301 -12.53 -8.06 17.25
C GLY A 301 -13.01 -8.45 15.85
N GLY A 302 -13.88 -7.63 15.28
CA GLY A 302 -14.49 -7.91 13.97
C GLY A 302 -13.58 -7.71 12.77
N GLU A 303 -12.65 -6.75 12.82
CA GLU A 303 -11.86 -6.32 11.66
C GLU A 303 -10.87 -7.40 11.24
N SER A 304 -9.96 -7.79 12.15
CA SER A 304 -9.02 -8.89 11.89
C SER A 304 -9.73 -10.20 11.51
N THR A 305 -10.94 -10.43 12.03
CA THR A 305 -11.70 -11.67 11.74
C THR A 305 -12.24 -11.63 10.31
N LEU A 306 -12.86 -10.51 9.90
CA LEU A 306 -13.28 -10.25 8.51
C LEU A 306 -12.10 -10.39 7.54
N ASP A 307 -11.00 -9.68 7.80
CA ASP A 307 -9.84 -9.67 6.91
C ASP A 307 -9.23 -11.07 6.73
N LEU A 308 -9.16 -11.86 7.82
CA LEU A 308 -8.63 -13.23 7.78
C LEU A 308 -9.55 -14.23 7.09
N GLU A 309 -10.87 -14.14 7.26
CA GLU A 309 -11.83 -15.02 6.58
C GLU A 309 -11.84 -14.77 5.06
N LEU A 310 -11.88 -13.51 4.66
CA LEU A 310 -11.95 -13.09 3.25
C LEU A 310 -10.64 -13.35 2.52
N LEU A 311 -9.49 -13.04 3.15
CA LEU A 311 -8.18 -13.41 2.63
C LEU A 311 -7.99 -14.94 2.55
N GLY A 312 -8.47 -15.67 3.54
CA GLY A 312 -8.43 -17.13 3.59
C GLY A 312 -9.25 -17.79 2.48
N ALA A 313 -10.45 -17.28 2.19
CA ALA A 313 -11.27 -17.74 1.07
C ALA A 313 -10.67 -17.37 -0.31
N ALA A 314 -10.10 -16.17 -0.43
CA ALA A 314 -9.45 -15.69 -1.63
C ALA A 314 -8.19 -16.50 -2.01
N ALA A 315 -7.37 -16.83 -1.02
CA ALA A 315 -6.07 -17.50 -1.20
C ALA A 315 -5.81 -18.59 -0.13
N PRO A 316 -6.56 -19.72 -0.15
CA PRO A 316 -6.49 -20.75 0.89
C PRO A 316 -5.16 -21.51 0.94
N GLY A 317 -4.34 -21.38 -0.11
CA GLY A 317 -3.00 -21.97 -0.23
C GLY A 317 -1.85 -21.04 0.14
N LEU A 318 -2.10 -19.89 0.79
CA LEU A 318 -1.05 -18.99 1.24
C LEU A 318 -0.01 -19.69 2.13
N LYS A 319 1.27 -19.38 1.92
CA LYS A 319 2.36 -19.92 2.74
C LYS A 319 2.27 -19.45 4.20
N ALA A 320 1.83 -18.21 4.38
CA ALA A 320 1.39 -17.69 5.66
C ALA A 320 0.65 -16.36 5.49
N ILE A 321 -0.18 -16.04 6.47
CA ILE A 321 -0.63 -14.68 6.76
C ILE A 321 0.21 -14.17 7.95
N ASP A 322 0.78 -12.98 7.84
CA ASP A 322 1.57 -12.34 8.89
C ASP A 322 0.80 -11.10 9.41
N VAL A 323 0.12 -11.22 10.55
CA VAL A 323 -0.77 -10.19 11.14
C VAL A 323 0.04 -9.25 12.04
N TYR A 324 0.00 -7.94 11.79
CA TYR A 324 0.74 -6.92 12.53
C TYR A 324 -0.22 -6.04 13.34
N GLU A 325 -0.57 -6.50 14.54
CA GLU A 325 -1.47 -5.84 15.48
C GLU A 325 -0.82 -4.58 16.10
N THR A 326 -1.53 -3.46 16.15
CA THR A 326 -0.98 -2.18 16.63
C THR A 326 -2.04 -1.29 17.31
N HIS A 327 -1.62 -0.20 17.96
CA HIS A 327 -2.59 0.80 18.45
C HIS A 327 -3.02 1.71 17.30
N ALA A 328 -4.26 2.19 17.35
CA ALA A 328 -4.84 3.15 16.40
C ALA A 328 -4.23 4.59 16.47
N ASP A 329 -3.10 4.80 17.15
CA ASP A 329 -2.40 6.09 17.15
C ASP A 329 -1.45 6.20 15.96
N ALA A 330 -1.25 7.42 15.47
CA ALA A 330 -0.50 7.64 14.23
C ALA A 330 0.96 7.14 14.28
N ALA A 331 1.66 7.15 15.42
CA ALA A 331 3.03 6.61 15.48
C ALA A 331 3.05 5.08 15.43
N SER A 332 2.04 4.44 16.04
CA SER A 332 1.83 2.99 16.01
C SER A 332 1.44 2.51 14.62
N THR A 333 0.39 3.08 14.00
CA THR A 333 -0.05 2.76 12.61
C THR A 333 1.09 2.92 11.60
N LEU A 334 1.83 4.04 11.63
CA LEU A 334 2.96 4.25 10.71
C LEU A 334 4.10 3.24 10.90
N ARG A 335 4.32 2.77 12.12
CA ARG A 335 5.29 1.69 12.37
C ARG A 335 4.78 0.34 11.90
N ALA A 336 3.48 0.09 11.97
CA ALA A 336 2.87 -1.15 11.52
C ALA A 336 2.92 -1.29 10.00
N LEU A 337 2.54 -0.24 9.25
CA LEU A 337 2.67 -0.19 7.77
C LEU A 337 4.05 -0.61 7.26
N ILE A 338 5.12 -0.27 8.00
CA ILE A 338 6.51 -0.59 7.62
C ILE A 338 7.08 -1.84 8.31
N ALA A 339 6.39 -2.40 9.32
CA ALA A 339 6.85 -3.56 10.07
C ALA A 339 7.08 -4.82 9.20
N PRO A 340 6.24 -5.13 8.18
CA PRO A 340 6.49 -6.25 7.27
C PRO A 340 7.82 -6.14 6.51
N LEU A 341 8.31 -4.92 6.25
CA LEU A 341 9.59 -4.66 5.59
C LEU A 341 10.80 -4.93 6.51
N GLN A 342 10.59 -5.00 7.83
CA GLN A 342 11.64 -5.19 8.82
C GLN A 342 11.97 -6.66 9.08
N SER A 343 11.06 -7.59 8.73
CA SER A 343 11.15 -9.03 9.04
C SER A 343 12.13 -9.77 8.10
N PRO A 344 13.37 -10.12 8.53
CA PRO A 344 14.36 -10.69 7.63
C PRO A 344 13.96 -12.10 7.17
N GLY A 345 13.93 -12.33 5.85
CA GLY A 345 13.50 -13.61 5.27
C GLY A 345 11.99 -13.86 5.29
N ARG A 346 11.18 -12.93 5.80
CA ARG A 346 9.71 -12.98 5.84
C ARG A 346 9.07 -11.71 5.21
N LYS A 347 9.74 -11.08 4.22
CA LYS A 347 9.13 -10.01 3.42
C LYS A 347 7.87 -10.58 2.74
N PRO A 348 6.69 -9.96 2.87
CA PRO A 348 5.52 -10.40 2.13
C PRO A 348 5.63 -10.05 0.64
N GLN A 349 4.69 -10.59 -0.13
CA GLN A 349 4.40 -10.15 -1.49
C GLN A 349 3.37 -9.02 -1.46
N VAL A 350 2.31 -9.20 -0.67
CA VAL A 350 1.20 -8.24 -0.55
C VAL A 350 1.05 -7.79 0.92
N VAL A 351 0.73 -6.52 1.13
CA VAL A 351 0.27 -5.95 2.40
C VAL A 351 -1.15 -5.45 2.17
N SER A 352 -2.10 -5.99 2.94
CA SER A 352 -3.46 -5.45 3.07
C SER A 352 -3.51 -4.52 4.27
N VAL A 353 -4.31 -3.47 4.16
CA VAL A 353 -4.61 -2.53 5.24
C VAL A 353 -6.10 -2.23 5.11
N SER A 354 -6.84 -2.30 6.22
CA SER A 354 -8.27 -2.00 6.25
C SER A 354 -8.52 -0.81 7.21
N LEU A 355 -7.52 0.09 7.30
CA LEU A 355 -7.36 1.05 8.40
C LEU A 355 -6.88 2.40 7.89
N GLY A 356 -7.67 3.42 8.18
CA GLY A 356 -7.50 4.71 7.56
C GLY A 356 -7.53 5.93 8.47
N LEU A 357 -7.04 7.04 7.92
CA LEU A 357 -7.20 8.39 8.44
C LEU A 357 -7.66 9.29 7.31
N CYS A 358 -8.72 10.06 7.52
CA CYS A 358 -9.03 11.13 6.57
C CYS A 358 -7.86 12.11 6.46
N GLU A 359 -7.53 12.52 5.24
CA GLU A 359 -6.34 13.30 4.95
C GLU A 359 -6.12 14.53 5.86
N PRO A 360 -7.12 15.38 6.15
CA PRO A 360 -6.98 16.45 7.14
C PRO A 360 -6.53 15.99 8.53
N LEU A 361 -7.00 14.84 9.02
CA LEU A 361 -6.58 14.27 10.31
C LEU A 361 -5.18 13.68 10.22
N ALA A 362 -4.84 12.95 9.14
CA ALA A 362 -3.48 12.48 8.89
C ALA A 362 -2.47 13.65 8.89
N TYR A 363 -2.80 14.75 8.20
CA TYR A 363 -1.99 15.95 8.17
C TYR A 363 -1.81 16.59 9.55
N LEU A 364 -2.88 16.68 10.36
CA LEU A 364 -2.81 17.23 11.72
C LEU A 364 -2.00 16.33 12.67
N ALA A 365 -2.14 15.01 12.55
CA ALA A 365 -1.53 14.03 13.44
C ALA A 365 -0.01 13.93 13.28
N VAL A 366 0.50 13.95 12.04
CA VAL A 366 1.94 13.73 11.77
C VAL A 366 2.63 14.93 11.12
N GLY A 367 1.87 15.82 10.47
CA GLY A 367 2.40 16.96 9.73
C GLY A 367 3.02 16.56 8.38
N ARG A 368 3.00 17.50 7.43
CA ARG A 368 3.44 17.30 6.03
C ARG A 368 4.79 16.58 5.85
N ARG A 369 5.76 16.85 6.75
CA ARG A 369 7.11 16.28 6.65
C ARG A 369 7.18 14.83 7.10
N ALA A 370 6.38 14.44 8.08
CA ALA A 370 6.28 13.04 8.47
C ALA A 370 5.51 12.26 7.41
N LEU A 371 4.37 12.79 6.94
CA LEU A 371 3.58 12.19 5.85
C LEU A 371 4.43 11.90 4.60
N SER A 372 5.23 12.88 4.15
CA SER A 372 6.20 12.66 3.05
C SER A 372 7.16 11.49 3.33
N SER A 373 7.54 11.27 4.58
CA SER A 373 8.44 10.17 4.95
C SER A 373 7.72 8.82 4.96
N VAL A 374 6.40 8.79 5.16
CA VAL A 374 5.55 7.59 5.03
C VAL A 374 5.46 7.19 3.56
N GLU A 375 5.19 8.15 2.66
CA GLU A 375 5.26 7.92 1.21
C GLU A 375 6.59 7.30 0.80
N ASP A 376 7.70 7.78 1.37
CA ASP A 376 9.03 7.22 1.08
C ASP A 376 9.24 5.81 1.63
N ALA A 377 8.58 5.44 2.72
CA ALA A 377 8.63 4.09 3.28
C ALA A 377 7.81 3.10 2.45
N LEU A 378 6.63 3.51 2.00
CA LEU A 378 5.82 2.75 1.05
C LEU A 378 6.57 2.60 -0.28
N ALA A 379 7.19 3.68 -0.79
CA ALA A 379 8.08 3.64 -1.95
C ALA A 379 9.29 2.67 -1.76
N MET A 380 9.83 2.53 -0.54
CA MET A 380 10.84 1.51 -0.24
C MET A 380 10.28 0.09 -0.36
N GLY A 381 9.09 -0.16 0.19
CA GLY A 381 8.40 -1.45 0.07
C GLY A 381 8.13 -1.79 -1.41
N THR A 382 7.52 -0.86 -2.14
CA THR A 382 7.28 -0.94 -3.59
C THR A 382 8.56 -1.20 -4.39
N ALA A 383 9.65 -0.48 -4.13
CA ALA A 383 10.94 -0.70 -4.80
C ALA A 383 11.57 -2.08 -4.49
N SER A 384 11.06 -2.79 -3.47
CA SER A 384 11.40 -4.17 -3.14
C SER A 384 10.36 -5.21 -3.60
N GLY A 385 9.41 -4.78 -4.44
CA GLY A 385 8.37 -5.62 -5.04
C GLY A 385 7.21 -5.94 -4.11
N VAL A 386 7.01 -5.18 -3.03
CA VAL A 386 5.80 -5.33 -2.19
C VAL A 386 4.64 -4.57 -2.83
N THR A 387 3.51 -5.25 -2.97
CA THR A 387 2.21 -4.66 -3.26
C THR A 387 1.58 -4.14 -1.97
N PHE A 388 1.09 -2.91 -1.95
CA PHE A 388 0.24 -2.41 -0.86
C PHE A 388 -1.16 -2.15 -1.40
N LEU A 389 -2.17 -2.51 -0.62
CA LEU A 389 -3.57 -2.14 -0.81
C LEU A 389 -4.07 -1.50 0.48
N ASP A 390 -5.04 -0.61 0.37
CA ASP A 390 -5.73 -0.02 1.51
C ASP A 390 -7.19 0.26 1.18
N ALA A 391 -8.06 0.07 2.17
CA ALA A 391 -9.47 0.40 2.13
C ALA A 391 -9.65 1.90 1.85
N SER A 392 -10.45 2.28 0.86
CA SER A 392 -10.60 3.69 0.47
C SER A 392 -11.45 4.52 1.44
N GLY A 393 -12.05 3.88 2.44
CA GLY A 393 -12.92 4.47 3.45
C GLY A 393 -14.39 4.12 3.23
N ASP A 394 -15.19 4.35 4.27
CA ASP A 394 -16.55 3.81 4.34
C ASP A 394 -17.61 4.91 4.58
N SER A 395 -17.17 6.17 4.59
CA SER A 395 -18.01 7.38 4.69
C SER A 395 -18.11 8.17 3.39
N GLY A 396 -18.03 7.48 2.25
CA GLY A 396 -18.17 8.04 0.91
C GLY A 396 -17.16 9.14 0.61
N SER A 397 -17.62 10.22 -0.01
CA SER A 397 -16.78 11.39 -0.28
C SER A 397 -16.43 12.24 0.96
N ALA A 398 -16.84 11.83 2.16
CA ALA A 398 -16.73 12.56 3.43
C ALA A 398 -15.98 11.77 4.52
N ASP A 399 -14.85 11.12 4.17
CA ASP A 399 -14.07 10.23 5.05
C ASP A 399 -13.70 10.80 6.44
N CYS A 400 -13.72 12.11 6.65
CA CYS A 400 -13.54 12.70 7.97
C CYS A 400 -14.81 12.62 8.81
N THR A 401 -14.76 11.85 9.89
CA THR A 401 -15.85 11.72 10.87
C THR A 401 -15.72 12.67 12.08
N ALA A 402 -16.84 12.94 12.73
CA ALA A 402 -16.94 13.45 14.09
C ALA A 402 -16.66 12.31 15.10
N ALA A 403 -16.51 12.65 16.38
CA ALA A 403 -16.17 11.68 17.42
C ALA A 403 -17.33 10.75 17.88
N ASP A 404 -18.51 10.88 17.26
CA ASP A 404 -19.61 9.92 17.34
C ASP A 404 -19.67 9.01 16.09
N GLY A 405 -18.69 9.10 15.19
CA GLY A 405 -18.61 8.33 13.95
C GLY A 405 -19.34 8.97 12.76
N THR A 406 -20.13 10.03 12.96
CA THR A 406 -20.89 10.65 11.85
C THR A 406 -19.96 11.39 10.87
N PRO A 407 -20.14 11.29 9.54
CA PRO A 407 -19.32 12.03 8.59
C PRO A 407 -19.50 13.55 8.72
N LEU A 408 -18.41 14.30 8.54
CA LEU A 408 -18.42 15.75 8.51
C LEU A 408 -18.87 16.25 7.13
N ASP A 409 -19.63 17.35 7.11
CA ASP A 409 -20.10 18.05 5.91
C ASP A 409 -18.94 18.73 5.13
N ARG A 410 -18.07 17.92 4.52
CA ARG A 410 -16.94 18.31 3.66
C ARG A 410 -16.41 17.14 2.84
N LEU A 411 -15.81 17.46 1.69
CA LEU A 411 -15.03 16.50 0.92
C LEU A 411 -13.72 16.11 1.63
N SER A 412 -13.42 14.81 1.68
CA SER A 412 -12.16 14.26 2.17
C SER A 412 -12.00 12.79 1.77
N VAL A 413 -10.76 12.39 1.47
CA VAL A 413 -10.40 10.99 1.17
C VAL A 413 -9.52 10.39 2.28
N ASN A 414 -9.44 9.06 2.28
CA ASN A 414 -8.69 8.26 3.22
C ASN A 414 -7.18 8.16 2.89
N TYR A 415 -6.35 8.10 3.92
CA TYR A 415 -4.91 7.82 3.87
C TYR A 415 -4.58 6.64 4.82
N PRO A 416 -3.83 5.61 4.39
CA PRO A 416 -2.91 5.59 3.25
C PRO A 416 -3.48 5.25 1.86
N ALA A 417 -4.78 5.00 1.66
CA ALA A 417 -5.35 4.71 0.34
C ALA A 417 -5.03 5.79 -0.72
N SER A 418 -4.99 7.07 -0.31
CA SER A 418 -4.59 8.17 -1.18
C SER A 418 -3.09 8.25 -1.54
N SER A 419 -2.24 7.40 -0.95
CA SER A 419 -0.80 7.30 -1.26
C SER A 419 -0.52 7.00 -2.74
N TRP A 420 0.65 7.42 -3.24
CA TRP A 420 1.14 7.06 -4.58
C TRP A 420 1.59 5.59 -4.71
N TRP A 421 1.71 4.89 -3.59
CA TRP A 421 2.38 3.59 -3.48
C TRP A 421 1.45 2.50 -2.98
N VAL A 422 0.16 2.79 -2.95
CA VAL A 422 -0.93 1.95 -2.44
C VAL A 422 -2.01 1.86 -3.52
N THR A 423 -2.61 0.67 -3.66
CA THR A 423 -3.83 0.48 -4.45
C THR A 423 -5.01 0.78 -3.54
N GLY A 424 -5.67 1.92 -3.73
CA GLY A 424 -6.87 2.27 -2.96
C GLY A 424 -8.06 1.45 -3.47
N VAL A 425 -8.74 0.72 -2.58
CA VAL A 425 -9.82 -0.21 -2.94
C VAL A 425 -11.17 0.36 -2.51
N GLY A 426 -12.02 0.65 -3.50
CA GLY A 426 -13.36 1.17 -3.35
C GLY A 426 -14.45 0.12 -3.15
N GLY A 427 -15.68 0.62 -3.01
CA GLY A 427 -16.86 -0.18 -2.70
C GLY A 427 -17.95 -0.17 -3.78
N THR A 428 -18.46 -1.34 -4.12
CA THR A 428 -19.61 -1.55 -5.02
C THR A 428 -20.73 -2.34 -4.34
N ASN A 429 -21.95 -2.10 -4.81
CA ASN A 429 -23.09 -3.02 -4.63
C ASN A 429 -23.18 -3.90 -5.88
N VAL A 430 -23.41 -5.21 -5.71
CA VAL A 430 -23.37 -6.17 -6.82
C VAL A 430 -24.63 -7.01 -6.91
N VAL A 431 -25.12 -7.22 -8.13
CA VAL A 431 -26.22 -8.14 -8.43
C VAL A 431 -25.65 -9.31 -9.22
N LEU A 432 -25.87 -10.53 -8.73
CA LEU A 432 -25.36 -11.76 -9.36
C LEU A 432 -26.45 -12.52 -10.15
N ASP A 433 -26.06 -13.14 -11.26
CA ASP A 433 -26.86 -14.12 -11.97
C ASP A 433 -26.87 -15.50 -11.25
N ARG A 434 -27.68 -16.45 -11.72
CA ARG A 434 -27.74 -17.81 -11.14
C ARG A 434 -26.43 -18.61 -11.26
N ALA A 435 -25.49 -18.17 -12.08
CA ALA A 435 -24.16 -18.74 -12.21
C ALA A 435 -23.10 -17.93 -11.43
N ASN A 436 -23.53 -17.08 -10.50
CA ASN A 436 -22.70 -16.18 -9.68
C ASN A 436 -21.82 -15.22 -10.47
N ARG A 437 -22.17 -14.90 -11.72
CA ARG A 437 -21.52 -13.82 -12.47
C ARG A 437 -22.15 -12.49 -12.13
N ILE A 438 -21.35 -11.43 -12.19
CA ILE A 438 -21.84 -10.05 -12.07
C ILE A 438 -22.82 -9.78 -13.22
N ALA A 439 -24.07 -9.50 -12.87
CA ALA A 439 -25.14 -9.11 -13.79
C ALA A 439 -25.39 -7.59 -13.77
N GLY A 440 -24.94 -6.91 -12.72
CA GLY A 440 -24.93 -5.45 -12.60
C GLY A 440 -24.15 -5.01 -11.36
N GLN A 441 -23.61 -3.80 -11.40
CA GLN A 441 -22.97 -3.15 -10.26
C GLN A 441 -23.39 -1.68 -10.18
N THR A 442 -23.41 -1.14 -8.97
CA THR A 442 -23.46 0.30 -8.71
C THR A 442 -22.39 0.67 -7.69
N VAL A 443 -22.06 1.95 -7.58
CA VAL A 443 -21.32 2.46 -6.42
C VAL A 443 -22.06 2.06 -5.14
N TRP A 444 -21.31 1.64 -4.12
CA TRP A 444 -21.89 1.42 -2.79
C TRP A 444 -22.19 2.76 -2.10
N ASN A 445 -23.45 3.02 -1.80
CA ASN A 445 -23.90 4.17 -1.01
C ASN A 445 -25.26 3.87 -0.37
N ASP A 446 -25.21 3.41 0.88
CA ASP A 446 -26.38 3.12 1.71
C ASP A 446 -26.63 4.26 2.72
N ALA A 447 -26.09 5.47 2.48
CA ALA A 447 -26.15 6.58 3.43
C ALA A 447 -27.58 7.08 3.73
N GLY A 448 -28.56 6.75 2.88
CA GLY A 448 -29.98 6.95 3.15
C GLY A 448 -30.60 5.97 4.16
N LEU A 449 -29.90 4.90 4.52
CA LEU A 449 -30.27 3.92 5.56
C LEU A 449 -29.39 4.07 6.81
N ALA A 450 -28.08 4.16 6.61
CA ALA A 450 -27.07 4.31 7.65
C ALA A 450 -26.19 5.52 7.31
N PRO A 451 -26.44 6.72 7.90
CA PRO A 451 -25.73 7.94 7.54
C PRO A 451 -24.21 7.79 7.62
N GLY A 452 -23.54 7.85 6.47
CA GLY A 452 -22.10 7.63 6.38
C GLY A 452 -21.64 6.21 6.09
N SER A 453 -22.50 5.37 5.47
CA SER A 453 -22.13 4.08 4.87
C SER A 453 -22.09 4.18 3.34
N ALA A 454 -20.91 4.43 2.77
CA ALA A 454 -20.69 4.52 1.32
C ALA A 454 -19.21 4.35 0.94
N GLY A 455 -18.92 3.86 -0.27
CA GLY A 455 -17.56 3.59 -0.74
C GLY A 455 -16.70 4.86 -0.84
N GLY A 456 -15.59 4.90 -0.12
CA GLY A 456 -14.72 6.07 0.00
C GLY A 456 -14.07 6.47 -1.33
N GLY A 457 -14.01 7.77 -1.61
CA GLY A 457 -13.44 8.26 -2.88
C GLY A 457 -13.48 9.77 -3.05
N GLY A 458 -12.73 10.25 -4.03
CA GLY A 458 -12.54 11.68 -4.33
C GLY A 458 -11.09 12.04 -4.67
N SER A 459 -10.85 13.35 -4.79
CA SER A 459 -9.52 13.91 -5.03
C SER A 459 -8.78 14.22 -3.72
N SER A 460 -7.56 13.70 -3.58
CA SER A 460 -6.62 14.04 -2.51
C SER A 460 -6.35 15.55 -2.39
N ILE A 461 -6.32 16.08 -1.17
CA ILE A 461 -5.86 17.44 -0.85
C ILE A 461 -4.37 17.49 -0.50
N LEU A 462 -3.73 16.35 -0.21
CA LEU A 462 -2.33 16.27 0.23
C LEU A 462 -1.35 15.91 -0.89
N LEU A 463 -1.79 15.11 -1.86
CA LEU A 463 -0.94 14.45 -2.85
C LEU A 463 -1.34 14.84 -4.28
N ASN A 464 -0.35 15.25 -5.07
CA ASN A 464 -0.51 15.55 -6.49
C ASN A 464 -0.87 14.26 -7.27
N ARG A 465 -1.37 14.37 -8.51
CA ARG A 465 -1.64 13.21 -9.36
C ARG A 465 -0.34 12.44 -9.67
N PRO A 466 -0.24 11.13 -9.33
CA PRO A 466 0.91 10.31 -9.71
C PRO A 466 1.02 10.12 -11.23
N PRO A 467 2.22 9.84 -11.78
CA PRO A 467 2.41 9.72 -13.22
C PRO A 467 1.54 8.66 -13.91
N TYR A 468 1.19 7.58 -13.23
CA TYR A 468 0.37 6.50 -13.78
C TYR A 468 -1.10 6.90 -13.99
N GLN A 469 -1.62 7.85 -13.21
CA GLN A 469 -2.98 8.39 -13.36
C GLN A 469 -3.11 9.41 -14.51
N LYS A 470 -2.00 9.85 -15.10
CA LYS A 470 -1.99 10.89 -16.15
C LYS A 470 -2.73 10.40 -17.40
N GLY A 471 -3.78 11.13 -17.78
CA GLY A 471 -4.62 10.78 -18.92
C GLY A 471 -5.81 9.88 -18.57
N THR A 472 -5.99 9.57 -17.28
CA THR A 472 -7.17 8.87 -16.74
C THR A 472 -7.88 9.76 -15.73
N VAL A 473 -7.19 10.17 -14.66
CA VAL A 473 -7.73 11.12 -13.68
C VAL A 473 -7.57 12.54 -14.21
N ALA A 474 -8.65 13.33 -14.24
CA ALA A 474 -8.63 14.70 -14.76
C ALA A 474 -7.89 15.69 -13.83
N ALA A 475 -8.16 15.59 -12.52
CA ALA A 475 -7.57 16.44 -11.49
C ALA A 475 -6.03 16.39 -11.47
N ASN A 476 -5.38 17.47 -11.01
CA ASN A 476 -3.92 17.48 -10.79
C ASN A 476 -3.50 16.87 -9.43
N HIS A 477 -4.44 16.19 -8.77
CA HIS A 477 -4.34 15.53 -7.48
C HIS A 477 -4.55 14.02 -7.62
N ARG A 478 -4.17 13.23 -6.60
CA ARG A 478 -4.39 11.77 -6.61
C ARG A 478 -5.88 11.48 -6.41
N GLY A 479 -6.55 10.97 -7.43
CA GLY A 479 -7.94 10.50 -7.33
C GLY A 479 -8.00 9.11 -6.68
N VAL A 480 -8.96 8.87 -5.79
CA VAL A 480 -9.21 7.61 -5.07
C VAL A 480 -10.66 7.20 -5.35
N PRO A 481 -11.01 5.90 -5.45
CA PRO A 481 -10.14 4.71 -5.40
C PRO A 481 -9.37 4.48 -6.72
N ASP A 482 -8.61 3.38 -6.80
CA ASP A 482 -8.00 2.90 -8.05
C ASP A 482 -8.87 1.84 -8.75
N VAL A 483 -9.50 0.97 -7.97
CA VAL A 483 -10.41 -0.12 -8.35
C VAL A 483 -11.41 -0.31 -7.21
N ALA A 484 -12.54 -0.98 -7.43
CA ALA A 484 -13.53 -1.24 -6.38
C ALA A 484 -14.02 -2.69 -6.37
N MET A 485 -14.34 -3.24 -5.20
CA MET A 485 -14.99 -4.56 -5.06
C MET A 485 -16.23 -4.43 -4.19
N LEU A 486 -16.96 -5.53 -4.02
CA LEU A 486 -18.15 -5.60 -3.17
C LEU A 486 -17.83 -5.05 -1.77
N ALA A 487 -18.60 -4.04 -1.36
CA ALA A 487 -18.56 -3.42 -0.03
C ALA A 487 -19.96 -3.17 0.56
N ASP A 488 -21.02 -3.50 -0.19
CA ASP A 488 -22.41 -3.49 0.24
C ASP A 488 -22.60 -4.07 1.65
N LEU A 489 -23.52 -3.51 2.43
CA LEU A 489 -23.85 -3.96 3.78
C LEU A 489 -25.03 -4.95 3.80
N ALA A 490 -25.89 -4.95 2.79
CA ALA A 490 -26.89 -6.00 2.58
C ALA A 490 -27.14 -6.21 1.08
N PRO A 491 -26.64 -7.31 0.50
CA PRO A 491 -26.31 -8.56 1.20
C PRO A 491 -24.95 -8.63 1.90
N GLY A 492 -23.93 -7.87 1.49
CA GLY A 492 -22.57 -7.99 2.06
C GLY A 492 -22.01 -9.41 2.05
N TYR A 493 -21.13 -9.72 3.00
CA TYR A 493 -20.42 -11.00 3.14
C TYR A 493 -20.91 -11.78 4.35
N ALA A 494 -21.22 -13.06 4.17
CA ALA A 494 -21.46 -13.97 5.29
C ALA A 494 -20.14 -14.31 5.99
N ILE A 495 -20.02 -14.00 7.28
CA ILE A 495 -18.83 -14.24 8.11
C ILE A 495 -19.18 -14.91 9.44
N TYR A 496 -18.18 -15.44 10.16
CA TYR A 496 -18.35 -15.99 11.50
C TYR A 496 -17.48 -15.28 12.54
N CYS A 497 -18.08 -14.43 13.38
CA CYS A 497 -17.35 -13.77 14.46
C CYS A 497 -18.06 -13.95 15.80
N SER A 498 -17.41 -14.64 16.73
CA SER A 498 -17.92 -14.86 18.09
C SER A 498 -17.33 -13.89 19.13
N SER A 499 -16.62 -12.85 18.69
CA SER A 499 -16.13 -11.80 19.59
C SER A 499 -17.29 -10.97 20.18
N PRO A 500 -17.22 -10.55 21.46
CA PRO A 500 -18.21 -9.62 22.04
C PRO A 500 -18.33 -8.28 21.29
N ASP A 501 -17.32 -7.94 20.49
CA ASP A 501 -17.28 -6.78 19.59
C ASP A 501 -18.23 -6.94 18.39
N CYS A 502 -18.32 -8.17 17.85
CA CYS A 502 -19.22 -8.53 16.76
C CYS A 502 -20.64 -8.82 17.26
N VAL A 503 -20.75 -9.63 18.32
CA VAL A 503 -22.02 -10.25 18.70
C VAL A 503 -22.18 -10.40 20.22
N PRO A 504 -23.36 -10.05 20.79
CA PRO A 504 -23.67 -10.34 22.18
C PRO A 504 -23.66 -11.85 22.48
N LYS A 505 -23.23 -12.22 23.70
CA LYS A 505 -23.25 -13.63 24.13
C LYS A 505 -24.65 -14.23 24.03
N GLY A 506 -24.75 -15.39 23.37
CA GLY A 506 -26.00 -16.13 23.21
C GLY A 506 -26.77 -15.84 21.91
N VAL A 507 -26.29 -14.89 21.09
CA VAL A 507 -26.76 -14.67 19.73
C VAL A 507 -25.87 -15.44 18.74
N SER A 508 -26.39 -15.74 17.54
CA SER A 508 -25.63 -16.41 16.48
C SER A 508 -24.40 -15.60 16.07
N ALA A 509 -23.22 -16.24 16.07
CA ALA A 509 -21.97 -15.66 15.58
C ALA A 509 -21.84 -15.66 14.04
N TRP A 510 -22.74 -16.37 13.34
CA TRP A 510 -22.93 -16.16 11.90
C TRP A 510 -23.67 -14.85 11.66
N GLN A 511 -23.06 -13.96 10.91
CA GLN A 511 -23.56 -12.62 10.62
C GLN A 511 -23.17 -12.15 9.22
N THR A 512 -23.70 -10.99 8.82
CA THR A 512 -23.35 -10.28 7.59
C THR A 512 -22.55 -9.02 7.94
N ILE A 513 -21.49 -8.76 7.17
CA ILE A 513 -20.69 -7.53 7.26
C ILE A 513 -20.30 -7.05 5.86
N GLY A 514 -19.94 -5.78 5.73
CA GLY A 514 -19.42 -5.23 4.48
C GLY A 514 -18.36 -4.16 4.72
N GLY A 515 -18.32 -3.19 3.81
CA GLY A 515 -17.36 -2.10 3.79
C GLY A 515 -16.13 -2.35 2.91
N THR A 516 -15.34 -1.29 2.67
CA THR A 516 -14.10 -1.36 1.89
C THR A 516 -13.01 -2.15 2.60
N SER A 517 -13.14 -2.33 3.92
CA SER A 517 -12.42 -3.37 4.70
C SER A 517 -12.60 -4.77 4.14
N ALA A 518 -13.79 -5.18 3.67
CA ALA A 518 -13.99 -6.52 3.13
C ALA A 518 -13.42 -6.66 1.69
N ALA A 519 -13.50 -5.59 0.91
CA ALA A 519 -13.03 -5.50 -0.47
C ALA A 519 -11.50 -5.66 -0.61
N THR A 520 -10.75 -5.08 0.33
CA THR A 520 -9.28 -4.99 0.31
C THR A 520 -8.54 -6.32 0.50
N PRO A 521 -8.80 -7.13 1.55
CA PRO A 521 -8.16 -8.43 1.78
C PRO A 521 -8.57 -9.48 0.73
N LEU A 522 -9.81 -9.41 0.23
CA LEU A 522 -10.27 -10.20 -0.91
C LEU A 522 -9.36 -9.98 -2.13
N LEU A 523 -9.17 -8.72 -2.54
CA LEU A 523 -8.28 -8.38 -3.65
C LEU A 523 -6.80 -8.64 -3.32
N ALA A 524 -6.36 -8.47 -2.07
CA ALA A 524 -5.01 -8.81 -1.63
C ALA A 524 -4.69 -10.30 -1.82
N GLY A 525 -5.63 -11.18 -1.47
CA GLY A 525 -5.55 -12.61 -1.77
C GLY A 525 -5.54 -12.88 -3.29
N GLY A 526 -6.35 -12.15 -4.05
CA GLY A 526 -6.36 -12.18 -5.51
C GLY A 526 -4.99 -11.86 -6.13
N PHE A 527 -4.35 -10.76 -5.72
CA PHE A 527 -2.99 -10.43 -6.19
C PHE A 527 -1.92 -11.42 -5.71
N ALA A 528 -2.12 -12.11 -4.59
CA ALA A 528 -1.26 -13.24 -4.22
C ALA A 528 -1.43 -14.45 -5.17
N LEU A 529 -2.63 -14.69 -5.72
CA LEU A 529 -2.82 -15.68 -6.80
C LEU A 529 -2.03 -15.27 -8.05
N VAL A 530 -2.11 -13.99 -8.44
CA VAL A 530 -1.37 -13.46 -9.61
C VAL A 530 0.15 -13.62 -9.40
N ASP A 531 0.69 -13.30 -8.23
CA ASP A 531 2.12 -13.47 -7.93
C ASP A 531 2.57 -14.95 -7.93
N GLN A 532 1.70 -15.89 -7.51
CA GLN A 532 1.97 -17.32 -7.70
C GLN A 532 2.06 -17.66 -9.20
N LEU A 533 1.09 -17.23 -10.01
CA LEU A 533 1.04 -17.53 -11.44
C LEU A 533 2.24 -16.92 -12.19
N LEU A 534 2.64 -15.70 -11.84
CA LEU A 534 3.84 -15.04 -12.36
C LEU A 534 5.09 -15.85 -12.05
N GLY A 535 5.27 -16.27 -10.80
CA GLY A 535 6.39 -17.11 -10.36
C GLY A 535 6.45 -18.44 -11.13
N ALA A 536 5.31 -19.13 -11.27
CA ALA A 536 5.20 -20.36 -12.07
C ALA A 536 5.51 -20.14 -13.56
N SER A 537 5.15 -18.97 -14.10
CA SER A 537 5.38 -18.56 -15.49
C SER A 537 6.79 -17.98 -15.75
N GLY A 538 7.69 -18.03 -14.74
CA GLY A 538 9.04 -17.48 -14.83
C GLY A 538 9.07 -15.96 -15.05
N ARG A 539 8.10 -15.23 -14.48
CA ARG A 539 7.98 -13.77 -14.51
C ARG A 539 8.33 -13.14 -13.17
N GLU A 540 8.80 -11.90 -13.22
CA GLU A 540 8.93 -11.08 -12.01
C GLU A 540 7.53 -10.79 -11.42
N GLN A 541 7.47 -10.61 -10.09
CA GLN A 541 6.24 -10.32 -9.34
C GLN A 541 5.61 -8.95 -9.66
N LEU A 542 4.36 -8.73 -9.26
CA LEU A 542 3.61 -7.50 -9.53
C LEU A 542 4.29 -6.25 -8.98
N GLY A 543 4.54 -6.18 -7.67
CA GLY A 543 4.89 -4.93 -6.99
C GLY A 543 3.71 -3.95 -6.97
N LEU A 544 3.95 -2.63 -7.02
CA LEU A 544 2.85 -1.66 -7.14
C LEU A 544 2.06 -1.93 -8.42
N VAL A 545 0.78 -2.25 -8.27
CA VAL A 545 -0.08 -2.67 -9.38
C VAL A 545 -0.60 -1.48 -10.18
N ASN A 546 -0.73 -0.29 -9.57
CA ASN A 546 -1.38 0.88 -10.17
C ASN A 546 -0.85 1.19 -11.59
N PRO A 547 0.47 1.25 -11.88
CA PRO A 547 0.96 1.46 -13.26
C PRO A 547 0.41 0.46 -14.28
N LEU A 548 0.24 -0.81 -13.90
CA LEU A 548 -0.36 -1.84 -14.76
C LEU A 548 -1.89 -1.68 -14.85
N LEU A 549 -2.57 -1.36 -13.74
CA LEU A 549 -4.03 -1.11 -13.72
C LEU A 549 -4.41 0.06 -14.64
N TYR A 550 -3.74 1.21 -14.52
CA TYR A 550 -4.00 2.37 -15.37
C TYR A 550 -3.51 2.19 -16.81
N GLU A 551 -2.60 1.26 -17.10
CA GLU A 551 -2.28 0.87 -18.48
C GLU A 551 -3.36 -0.01 -19.08
N ALA A 552 -3.86 -0.99 -18.32
CA ALA A 552 -5.00 -1.83 -18.69
C ALA A 552 -6.27 -0.99 -18.96
N GLY A 553 -6.60 -0.05 -18.07
CA GLY A 553 -7.78 0.81 -18.15
C GLY A 553 -7.73 1.82 -19.30
N ARG A 554 -6.55 2.15 -19.81
CA ARG A 554 -6.37 2.98 -21.03
C ARG A 554 -6.31 2.14 -22.32
N SER A 555 -6.40 0.82 -22.24
CA SER A 555 -6.35 -0.06 -23.40
C SER A 555 -7.74 -0.28 -24.01
N ASN A 556 -7.81 -0.59 -25.30
CA ASN A 556 -9.05 -0.99 -25.96
C ASN A 556 -9.65 -2.31 -25.42
N ALA A 557 -8.93 -3.01 -24.52
CA ALA A 557 -9.36 -4.22 -23.84
C ALA A 557 -9.72 -3.98 -22.36
N ALA A 558 -9.88 -2.73 -21.91
CA ALA A 558 -10.21 -2.40 -20.52
C ALA A 558 -11.39 -3.23 -19.96
N ALA A 559 -12.48 -3.33 -20.73
CA ALA A 559 -13.67 -4.12 -20.39
C ALA A 559 -13.46 -5.66 -20.38
N SER A 560 -12.24 -6.15 -20.63
CA SER A 560 -11.85 -7.55 -20.36
C SER A 560 -11.18 -7.71 -19.00
N PHE A 561 -10.65 -6.64 -18.42
CA PHE A 561 -9.94 -6.63 -17.14
C PHE A 561 -10.76 -6.04 -16.00
N PHE A 562 -11.71 -5.15 -16.34
CA PHE A 562 -12.56 -4.45 -15.41
C PHE A 562 -14.03 -4.54 -15.80
N ASP A 563 -14.88 -4.79 -14.81
CA ASP A 563 -16.32 -4.54 -14.89
C ASP A 563 -16.55 -3.06 -14.48
N ASP A 564 -16.87 -2.23 -15.47
CA ASP A 564 -16.97 -0.77 -15.36
C ASP A 564 -18.28 -0.35 -14.65
N VAL A 565 -18.15 0.39 -13.55
CA VAL A 565 -19.26 0.82 -12.70
C VAL A 565 -19.68 2.22 -13.11
N THR A 566 -20.84 2.33 -13.78
CA THR A 566 -21.28 3.58 -14.43
C THR A 566 -22.53 4.20 -13.81
N VAL A 567 -22.98 3.65 -12.67
CA VAL A 567 -24.24 4.01 -12.01
C VAL A 567 -24.04 4.18 -10.50
N GLY A 568 -24.63 5.24 -9.95
CA GLY A 568 -24.56 5.56 -8.53
C GLY A 568 -23.60 6.72 -8.22
N SER A 569 -23.43 6.98 -6.94
CA SER A 569 -22.56 8.04 -6.41
C SER A 569 -22.22 7.74 -4.97
N ASN A 570 -21.03 8.12 -4.49
CA ASN A 570 -20.65 8.06 -3.08
C ASN A 570 -20.85 9.40 -2.33
N ASP A 571 -21.63 10.34 -2.90
CA ASP A 571 -21.99 11.58 -2.22
C ASP A 571 -22.93 11.28 -1.03
N VAL A 572 -22.41 11.44 0.18
CA VAL A 572 -23.17 11.29 1.43
C VAL A 572 -23.81 12.59 1.91
N GLY A 573 -23.48 13.72 1.27
CA GLY A 573 -23.97 15.07 1.60
C GLY A 573 -25.49 15.20 1.80
N PRO A 574 -26.34 14.58 0.95
CA PRO A 574 -27.80 14.62 1.13
C PRO A 574 -28.30 14.03 2.45
N PHE A 575 -27.47 13.23 3.14
CA PHE A 575 -27.81 12.48 4.36
C PHE A 575 -27.08 12.98 5.61
N ILE A 576 -26.21 13.99 5.48
CA ILE A 576 -25.44 14.58 6.58
C ILE A 576 -25.56 16.10 6.63
N GLY A 577 -25.09 16.72 7.71
CA GLY A 577 -24.89 18.18 7.79
C GLY A 577 -26.17 18.97 7.49
N ASN A 578 -26.15 19.71 6.38
CA ASN A 578 -27.27 20.54 5.93
C ASN A 578 -28.19 19.87 4.86
N GLY A 579 -27.96 18.59 4.54
CA GLY A 579 -28.78 17.81 3.60
C GLY A 579 -28.59 18.20 2.13
N ARG A 580 -27.41 18.71 1.74
CA ARG A 580 -27.07 19.06 0.36
C ARG A 580 -25.91 18.21 -0.15
N PRO A 581 -25.85 17.92 -1.47
CA PRO A 581 -24.70 17.25 -2.06
C PRO A 581 -23.39 17.96 -1.74
N LEU A 582 -22.35 17.19 -1.41
CA LEU A 582 -20.97 17.68 -1.32
C LEU A 582 -20.40 17.99 -2.71
N GLY A 583 -21.02 17.45 -3.77
CA GLY A 583 -20.61 17.63 -5.16
C GLY A 583 -19.58 16.61 -5.63
N CYS A 584 -19.42 15.50 -4.92
CA CYS A 584 -18.59 14.37 -5.34
C CYS A 584 -19.08 13.08 -4.65
N CYS A 585 -18.99 11.92 -5.28
CA CYS A 585 -18.50 11.62 -6.62
C CYS A 585 -19.51 10.73 -7.34
N THR A 586 -19.80 11.00 -8.62
CA THR A 586 -20.79 10.25 -9.41
C THR A 586 -20.07 9.31 -10.38
N ALA A 587 -20.58 8.08 -10.50
CA ALA A 587 -20.03 7.09 -11.41
C ALA A 587 -20.19 7.49 -12.89
N ALA A 588 -19.23 7.12 -13.72
CA ALA A 588 -19.25 7.43 -15.15
C ALA A 588 -18.37 6.45 -15.96
N PRO A 589 -18.65 6.23 -17.26
CA PRO A 589 -17.88 5.31 -18.10
C PRO A 589 -16.35 5.56 -18.06
N GLY A 590 -15.60 4.53 -17.69
CA GLY A 590 -14.15 4.57 -17.57
C GLY A 590 -13.67 4.71 -16.12
N TYR A 591 -12.90 5.76 -15.83
CA TYR A 591 -12.45 6.04 -14.47
C TYR A 591 -13.31 7.14 -13.84
N ASP A 592 -13.76 6.89 -12.62
CA ASP A 592 -14.35 7.90 -11.75
C ASP A 592 -13.80 7.81 -10.30
N GLU A 593 -14.06 8.84 -9.51
CA GLU A 593 -13.60 8.93 -8.11
C GLU A 593 -14.59 8.29 -7.11
N ALA A 594 -15.53 7.46 -7.56
CA ALA A 594 -16.45 6.69 -6.71
C ALA A 594 -16.15 5.18 -6.74
N SER A 595 -15.75 4.66 -7.90
CA SER A 595 -15.51 3.24 -8.21
C SER A 595 -14.11 2.98 -8.80
N GLY A 596 -13.35 4.03 -9.12
CA GLY A 596 -12.02 3.88 -9.71
C GLY A 596 -12.13 3.40 -11.15
N LEU A 597 -11.35 2.37 -11.51
CA LEU A 597 -11.46 1.65 -12.80
C LEU A 597 -12.59 0.59 -12.82
N GLY A 598 -13.41 0.48 -11.76
CA GLY A 598 -14.38 -0.59 -11.59
C GLY A 598 -13.80 -1.85 -10.92
N SER A 599 -14.52 -2.97 -11.01
CA SER A 599 -14.14 -4.24 -10.38
C SER A 599 -13.18 -5.08 -11.22
N VAL A 600 -12.16 -5.66 -10.57
CA VAL A 600 -11.10 -6.40 -11.28
C VAL A 600 -11.54 -7.83 -11.58
N ASN A 601 -11.51 -8.23 -12.85
CA ASN A 601 -11.63 -9.63 -13.24
C ASN A 601 -10.28 -10.34 -13.05
N LEU A 602 -10.13 -11.09 -11.96
CA LEU A 602 -8.84 -11.65 -11.53
C LEU A 602 -8.23 -12.61 -12.56
N THR A 603 -9.03 -13.46 -13.20
CA THR A 603 -8.53 -14.40 -14.22
C THR A 603 -7.95 -13.66 -15.43
N GLN A 604 -8.64 -12.64 -15.93
CA GLN A 604 -8.16 -11.89 -17.10
C GLN A 604 -6.99 -10.97 -16.75
N PHE A 605 -7.04 -10.32 -15.58
CA PHE A 605 -5.93 -9.51 -15.07
C PHE A 605 -4.67 -10.36 -14.84
N ALA A 606 -4.80 -11.60 -14.37
CA ALA A 606 -3.68 -12.53 -14.21
C ALA A 606 -3.00 -12.86 -15.55
N GLN A 607 -3.75 -13.03 -16.64
CA GLN A 607 -3.20 -13.26 -17.98
C GLN A 607 -2.51 -12.01 -18.55
N LEU A 608 -3.09 -10.83 -18.32
CA LEU A 608 -2.43 -9.56 -18.62
C LEU A 608 -1.10 -9.42 -17.87
N ALA A 609 -1.06 -9.77 -16.59
CA ALA A 609 0.17 -9.76 -15.79
C ALA A 609 1.22 -10.73 -16.36
N VAL A 610 0.86 -11.98 -16.71
CA VAL A 610 1.79 -12.97 -17.28
C VAL A 610 2.39 -12.54 -18.63
N THR A 611 1.62 -11.81 -19.44
CA THR A 611 2.07 -11.29 -20.74
C THR A 611 2.90 -10.02 -20.62
N THR A 612 2.57 -9.15 -19.66
CA THR A 612 3.23 -7.84 -19.46
C THR A 612 4.47 -7.90 -18.57
N ALA A 613 4.45 -8.73 -17.53
CA ALA A 613 5.55 -8.85 -16.58
C ALA A 613 6.82 -9.39 -17.26
N PRO A 614 8.01 -8.86 -16.90
CA PRO A 614 9.26 -9.25 -17.52
C PRO A 614 9.68 -10.66 -17.07
N LYS A 615 10.38 -11.37 -17.96
CA LYS A 615 10.92 -12.71 -17.66
C LYS A 615 12.05 -12.62 -16.63
N ILE A 616 12.05 -13.55 -15.66
CA ILE A 616 13.14 -13.70 -14.70
C ILE A 616 14.43 -14.04 -15.47
N VAL A 617 15.42 -13.15 -15.40
CA VAL A 617 16.74 -13.40 -15.99
C VAL A 617 17.61 -14.16 -14.99
N HIS A 618 17.73 -15.47 -15.17
CA HIS A 618 18.60 -16.31 -14.35
C HIS A 618 20.07 -16.12 -14.75
N VAL A 619 20.95 -16.14 -13.75
CA VAL A 619 22.42 -16.09 -13.93
C VAL A 619 23.05 -17.44 -13.60
N SER A 620 24.03 -17.86 -14.39
CA SER A 620 24.85 -19.05 -14.11
C SER A 620 26.35 -18.73 -14.18
N LEU A 621 27.17 -19.58 -13.55
CA LEU A 621 28.62 -19.44 -13.46
C LEU A 621 29.28 -20.77 -13.83
N SER A 622 30.31 -20.70 -14.65
CA SER A 622 31.23 -21.80 -14.93
C SER A 622 32.67 -21.31 -14.84
N LEU A 623 33.53 -22.07 -14.17
CA LEU A 623 34.97 -21.81 -14.09
C LEU A 623 35.73 -22.80 -15.01
N PRO A 624 36.76 -22.37 -15.74
CA PRO A 624 37.66 -23.28 -16.45
C PRO A 624 38.28 -24.30 -15.49
N ARG A 625 38.26 -25.59 -15.86
CA ARG A 625 38.81 -26.70 -15.06
C ARG A 625 40.29 -26.48 -14.71
N HIS A 626 41.05 -25.93 -15.64
CA HIS A 626 42.45 -25.56 -15.45
C HIS A 626 42.63 -24.07 -15.69
N GLN A 627 43.14 -23.36 -14.68
CA GLN A 627 43.57 -21.97 -14.77
C GLN A 627 44.73 -21.72 -13.81
N ARG A 628 45.64 -20.80 -14.18
CA ARG A 628 46.80 -20.39 -13.36
C ARG A 628 46.68 -18.90 -13.00
N PRO A 629 45.88 -18.51 -11.97
CA PRO A 629 45.49 -17.11 -11.79
C PRO A 629 46.64 -16.15 -11.48
N LEU A 630 47.74 -16.63 -10.90
CA LEU A 630 48.92 -15.81 -10.57
C LEU A 630 49.83 -15.54 -11.77
N ALA A 631 49.84 -16.45 -12.75
CA ALA A 631 50.51 -16.27 -14.04
C ALA A 631 49.65 -15.41 -14.97
N ALA A 632 48.36 -15.73 -15.10
CA ALA A 632 47.39 -14.99 -15.91
C ALA A 632 46.99 -13.62 -15.32
N ARG A 633 47.44 -13.29 -14.09
CA ARG A 633 47.11 -12.08 -13.33
C ARG A 633 45.61 -11.86 -13.09
N ALA A 634 44.79 -12.88 -13.29
CA ALA A 634 43.34 -12.84 -13.20
C ALA A 634 42.73 -14.23 -12.99
N VAL A 635 41.55 -14.30 -12.36
CA VAL A 635 40.67 -15.47 -12.43
C VAL A 635 39.76 -15.33 -13.64
N ARG A 636 39.61 -16.39 -14.45
CA ARG A 636 38.66 -16.41 -15.56
C ARG A 636 37.37 -17.09 -15.13
N ALA A 637 36.24 -16.46 -15.46
CA ALA A 637 34.90 -16.95 -15.14
C ALA A 637 33.98 -16.75 -16.34
N THR A 638 33.27 -17.80 -16.75
CA THR A 638 32.21 -17.71 -17.75
C THR A 638 30.89 -17.50 -17.02
N VAL A 639 30.25 -16.36 -17.28
CA VAL A 639 28.92 -16.03 -16.73
C VAL A 639 27.92 -16.09 -17.88
N SER A 640 26.73 -16.64 -17.62
CA SER A 640 25.63 -16.67 -18.59
C SER A 640 24.33 -16.14 -18.02
N CYS A 641 23.46 -15.67 -18.90
CA CYS A 641 22.13 -15.14 -18.61
C CYS A 641 21.08 -15.80 -19.52
N THR A 642 19.88 -16.08 -19.01
CA THR A 642 18.74 -16.60 -19.80
C THR A 642 18.02 -15.54 -20.64
N GLY A 643 18.49 -14.29 -20.61
CA GLY A 643 17.92 -13.16 -21.32
C GLY A 643 18.90 -11.98 -21.34
N PRO A 644 18.47 -10.80 -21.85
CA PRO A 644 19.27 -9.59 -21.85
C PRO A 644 19.76 -9.25 -20.44
N CYS A 645 21.04 -8.93 -20.28
CA CYS A 645 21.62 -8.69 -18.95
C CYS A 645 22.90 -7.87 -19.00
N ARG A 646 23.23 -7.18 -17.90
CA ARG A 646 24.56 -6.60 -17.66
C ARG A 646 25.34 -7.49 -16.69
N LEU A 647 26.06 -8.48 -17.20
CA LEU A 647 26.77 -9.44 -16.35
C LEU A 647 28.13 -8.94 -15.85
N ALA A 648 28.60 -9.53 -14.75
CA ALA A 648 29.99 -9.48 -14.27
C ALA A 648 30.31 -10.74 -13.45
N ALA A 649 31.56 -10.88 -13.01
CA ALA A 649 31.96 -11.90 -12.02
C ALA A 649 32.75 -11.28 -10.88
N TYR A 650 32.43 -11.65 -9.65
CA TYR A 650 33.11 -11.19 -8.43
C TYR A 650 33.83 -12.36 -7.76
N ALA A 651 34.98 -12.11 -7.14
CA ALA A 651 35.72 -13.11 -6.36
C ALA A 651 36.05 -12.58 -4.98
N ASP A 652 35.57 -13.26 -3.93
CA ASP A 652 35.99 -13.02 -2.56
C ASP A 652 37.24 -13.88 -2.28
N VAL A 653 38.40 -13.23 -2.14
CA VAL A 653 39.71 -13.90 -2.05
C VAL A 653 40.22 -13.86 -0.62
N ALA A 654 40.36 -15.03 -0.01
CA ALA A 654 40.90 -15.24 1.33
C ALA A 654 42.29 -15.88 1.29
N ILE A 655 43.16 -15.45 2.21
CA ILE A 655 44.52 -15.97 2.39
C ILE A 655 44.58 -16.58 3.79
N GLY A 656 44.85 -17.88 3.89
CA GLY A 656 44.84 -18.63 5.15
C GLY A 656 43.49 -18.55 5.86
N ARG A 657 43.50 -18.03 7.10
CA ARG A 657 42.32 -17.71 7.92
C ARG A 657 41.96 -16.20 7.90
N GLY A 658 42.66 -15.38 7.11
CA GLY A 658 42.45 -13.94 7.05
C GLY A 658 41.15 -13.53 6.36
N ARG A 659 40.63 -12.34 6.70
CA ARG A 659 39.43 -11.74 6.09
C ARG A 659 39.58 -11.64 4.56
N ALA A 660 38.56 -12.08 3.84
CA ALA A 660 38.54 -12.00 2.38
C ALA A 660 38.51 -10.55 1.87
N PHE A 661 39.12 -10.31 0.72
CA PHE A 661 38.99 -9.08 -0.06
C PHE A 661 38.30 -9.37 -1.40
N GLN A 662 37.45 -8.46 -1.87
CA GLN A 662 36.65 -8.68 -3.08
C GLN A 662 37.31 -8.05 -4.30
N VAL A 663 37.46 -8.85 -5.36
CA VAL A 663 37.94 -8.43 -6.69
C VAL A 663 36.79 -8.58 -7.70
N LYS A 664 36.68 -7.68 -8.68
CA LYS A 664 35.54 -7.62 -9.62
C LYS A 664 36.02 -7.59 -11.07
N SER A 665 35.32 -8.27 -11.97
CA SER A 665 35.50 -8.07 -13.41
C SER A 665 34.90 -6.74 -13.86
N ARG A 666 35.34 -6.23 -15.03
CA ARG A 666 34.56 -5.20 -15.75
C ARG A 666 33.19 -5.80 -16.16
N PRO A 667 32.08 -5.06 -16.02
CA PRO A 667 30.78 -5.52 -16.53
C PRO A 667 30.74 -5.65 -18.05
N ARG A 668 29.89 -6.52 -18.57
CA ARG A 668 29.58 -6.69 -20.00
C ARG A 668 28.07 -6.78 -20.19
N SER A 669 27.54 -6.08 -21.19
CA SER A 669 26.13 -6.19 -21.56
C SER A 669 25.93 -7.29 -22.62
N LEU A 670 24.81 -7.99 -22.52
CA LEU A 670 24.25 -8.88 -23.53
C LEU A 670 22.85 -8.39 -23.88
N GLY A 671 22.57 -8.20 -25.17
CA GLY A 671 21.26 -7.79 -25.68
C GLY A 671 20.24 -8.94 -25.77
N SER A 672 20.67 -10.17 -25.50
CA SER A 672 19.86 -11.39 -25.55
C SER A 672 20.46 -12.45 -24.62
N ALA A 673 19.80 -13.62 -24.51
CA ALA A 673 20.34 -14.76 -23.77
C ALA A 673 21.72 -15.17 -24.30
N GLY A 674 22.65 -15.50 -23.41
CA GLY A 674 24.02 -15.84 -23.83
C GLY A 674 25.02 -15.93 -22.70
N ARG A 675 26.31 -16.08 -23.06
CA ARG A 675 27.43 -16.23 -22.13
C ARG A 675 28.65 -15.41 -22.52
N ARG A 676 29.40 -14.91 -21.54
CA ARG A 676 30.71 -14.28 -21.74
C ARG A 676 31.71 -14.73 -20.68
N THR A 677 32.92 -15.02 -21.13
CA THR A 677 34.08 -15.18 -20.25
C THR A 677 34.62 -13.81 -19.86
N VAL A 678 34.65 -13.52 -18.56
CA VAL A 678 35.19 -12.29 -17.98
C VAL A 678 36.44 -12.60 -17.17
N ALA A 679 37.35 -11.62 -17.10
CA ALA A 679 38.55 -11.67 -16.28
C ALA A 679 38.34 -10.85 -15.00
N ILE A 680 38.52 -11.51 -13.86
CA ILE A 680 38.57 -10.89 -12.53
C ILE A 680 40.06 -10.58 -12.28
N SER A 681 40.48 -9.40 -12.72
CA SER A 681 41.90 -9.02 -12.78
C SER A 681 42.44 -8.54 -11.43
N PHE A 682 43.60 -9.03 -11.01
CA PHE A 682 44.27 -8.56 -9.81
C PHE A 682 45.08 -7.28 -10.07
N THR A 683 44.95 -6.29 -9.19
CA THR A 683 45.85 -5.14 -9.15
C THR A 683 47.29 -5.58 -8.82
N GLY A 684 48.28 -4.73 -9.12
CA GLY A 684 49.67 -5.03 -8.77
C GLY A 684 49.89 -5.26 -7.26
N LYS A 685 49.13 -4.55 -6.40
CA LYS A 685 49.18 -4.71 -4.94
C LYS A 685 48.63 -6.07 -4.50
N GLU A 686 47.48 -6.47 -5.03
CA GLU A 686 46.87 -7.78 -4.74
C GLU A 686 47.73 -8.93 -5.26
N LEU A 687 48.27 -8.81 -6.48
CA LEU A 687 49.12 -9.83 -7.08
C LEU A 687 50.40 -10.06 -6.27
N ARG A 688 51.05 -8.99 -5.78
CA ARG A 688 52.20 -9.10 -4.86
C ARG A 688 51.81 -9.79 -3.54
N ARG A 689 50.68 -9.39 -2.93
CA ARG A 689 50.16 -10.01 -1.70
C ARG A 689 49.89 -11.51 -1.88
N LEU A 690 49.28 -11.91 -3.00
CA LEU A 690 48.99 -13.30 -3.31
C LEU A 690 50.25 -14.12 -3.60
N ARG A 691 51.23 -13.56 -4.32
CA ARG A 691 52.53 -14.22 -4.56
C ARG A 691 53.34 -14.40 -3.27
N SER A 692 53.42 -13.37 -2.43
CA SER A 692 54.05 -13.46 -1.10
C SER A 692 53.38 -14.53 -0.23
N ALA A 693 52.04 -14.57 -0.18
CA ALA A 693 51.31 -15.61 0.54
C ALA A 693 51.64 -17.04 0.04
N ARG A 694 51.81 -17.24 -1.28
CA ARG A 694 52.25 -18.54 -1.83
C ARG A 694 53.69 -18.90 -1.45
N ALA A 695 54.61 -17.93 -1.44
CA ALA A 695 55.99 -18.14 -1.00
C ALA A 695 56.06 -18.57 0.47
N HIS A 696 55.14 -18.09 1.32
CA HIS A 696 54.97 -18.53 2.71
C HIS A 696 54.02 -19.74 2.84
N HIS A 697 53.87 -20.55 1.79
CA HIS A 697 53.04 -21.77 1.72
C HIS A 697 51.56 -21.61 2.12
N GLN A 698 51.03 -20.38 2.19
CA GLN A 698 49.66 -20.13 2.61
C GLN A 698 48.65 -20.63 1.56
N ARG A 699 47.53 -21.20 2.04
CA ARG A 699 46.41 -21.59 1.19
C ARG A 699 45.62 -20.35 0.77
N ILE A 700 45.42 -20.17 -0.54
CA ILE A 700 44.63 -19.08 -1.10
C ILE A 700 43.35 -19.67 -1.69
N ARG A 701 42.20 -19.18 -1.22
CA ARG A 701 40.88 -19.59 -1.71
C ARG A 701 40.15 -18.37 -2.25
N ALA A 702 39.64 -18.47 -3.47
CA ALA A 702 38.71 -17.50 -4.02
C ALA A 702 37.32 -18.14 -4.10
N LYS A 703 36.28 -17.44 -3.65
CA LYS A 703 34.88 -17.81 -3.89
C LYS A 703 34.33 -16.90 -4.99
N ILE A 704 34.07 -17.47 -6.16
CA ILE A 704 33.67 -16.74 -7.36
C ILE A 704 32.16 -16.80 -7.51
N PHE A 705 31.56 -15.69 -7.92
CA PHE A 705 30.14 -15.54 -8.19
C PHE A 705 29.93 -14.93 -9.58
N GLY A 706 29.00 -15.48 -10.35
CA GLY A 706 28.41 -14.78 -11.49
C GLY A 706 27.34 -13.82 -11.00
N VAL A 707 27.27 -12.62 -11.57
CA VAL A 707 26.29 -11.59 -11.17
C VAL A 707 25.65 -10.95 -12.40
N ILE A 708 24.36 -10.63 -12.31
CA ILE A 708 23.68 -9.64 -13.15
C ILE A 708 23.67 -8.33 -12.39
N LEU A 709 23.91 -7.23 -13.08
CA LEU A 709 23.93 -5.88 -12.53
C LEU A 709 22.75 -5.05 -13.06
N THR A 710 22.24 -4.14 -12.24
CA THR A 710 21.36 -3.04 -12.67
C THR A 710 22.12 -2.03 -13.54
N GLY A 711 21.41 -1.08 -14.17
CA GLY A 711 22.02 0.02 -14.92
C GLY A 711 23.10 0.79 -14.14
N TYR A 712 22.89 0.92 -12.81
CA TYR A 712 23.78 1.59 -11.85
C TYR A 712 24.94 0.70 -11.35
N GLY A 713 25.06 -0.55 -11.81
CA GLY A 713 26.17 -1.45 -11.44
C GLY A 713 25.99 -2.24 -10.14
N TYR A 714 24.81 -2.22 -9.51
CA TYR A 714 24.50 -3.03 -8.33
C TYR A 714 24.03 -4.44 -8.71
N VAL A 715 24.40 -5.47 -7.94
CA VAL A 715 24.14 -6.89 -8.24
C VAL A 715 22.65 -7.27 -8.17
N LEU A 716 21.87 -7.18 -9.24
CA LEU A 716 20.46 -7.57 -9.23
C LEU A 716 20.28 -9.05 -8.82
N ARG A 717 21.02 -9.97 -9.45
CA ARG A 717 20.99 -11.41 -9.17
C ARG A 717 22.41 -11.98 -9.09
N GLN A 718 22.62 -13.03 -8.28
CA GLN A 718 23.93 -13.63 -8.02
C GLN A 718 23.84 -15.16 -7.98
N THR A 719 24.84 -15.86 -8.52
CA THR A 719 24.93 -17.33 -8.44
C THR A 719 25.27 -17.82 -7.03
N ARG A 720 25.06 -19.11 -6.76
CA ARG A 720 25.84 -19.78 -5.70
C ARG A 720 27.34 -19.63 -6.00
N GLY A 721 28.15 -19.43 -4.97
CA GLY A 721 29.59 -19.16 -5.13
C GLY A 721 30.40 -20.44 -5.31
N GLN A 722 31.18 -20.53 -6.38
CA GLN A 722 32.09 -21.66 -6.66
C GLN A 722 33.47 -21.37 -6.06
N THR A 723 34.05 -22.33 -5.34
CA THR A 723 35.37 -22.16 -4.70
C THR A 723 36.49 -22.63 -5.62
N LEU A 724 37.46 -21.74 -5.87
CA LEU A 724 38.72 -22.03 -6.56
C LEU A 724 39.87 -21.94 -5.56
N THR A 725 40.70 -22.98 -5.47
CA THR A 725 42.00 -22.88 -4.81
C THR A 725 42.99 -22.24 -5.77
N ILE A 726 43.57 -21.10 -5.40
CA ILE A 726 44.61 -20.45 -6.21
C ILE A 726 45.95 -21.11 -5.87
N GLY A 727 46.21 -22.22 -6.55
CA GLY A 727 47.50 -22.90 -6.55
C GLY A 727 48.51 -22.24 -7.50
N GLY A 728 49.69 -22.84 -7.58
CA GLY A 728 50.68 -22.55 -8.59
C GLY A 728 51.24 -23.84 -9.17
N LEU A 729 51.41 -23.86 -10.48
CA LEU A 729 52.74 -24.02 -11.08
C LEU A 729 53.02 -22.69 -11.77
#